data_AF-A0A955IEA0-F1
#
_entry.id   AF-A0A955IEA0-F1
#
_cell.length_a   1.000
_cell.length_b   1.000
_cell.length_c   1.000
_cell.angle_alpha   90.00
_cell.angle_beta   90.00
_cell.angle_gamma   90.00
#
_symmetry.space_group_name_H-M   'P 1'
#
loop_
_entity.id
_entity.type
_entity.pdbx_description
1 polymer ?
#
loop_
_entity_poly.entity_id
_entity_poly.type
_entity_poly.pdbx_seq_one_letter_code
_entity_poly.pdbx_strand_id
1 'polypeptide(L)'
;MKKHLKLIFLALILITLLLLIVYYFSRDLSPEDKSADVSWTLLTSKNNQLPEPKGSEQQTASLILDINKDGLNDFVIASRKAPNSVVWYKRTENNWQQYVLESEMINIEAGGDYFDIDNDGDLDISFAGDNSSNHIYWWENPYPNYSENVNWERHTIKTSGSNKHHDQAFGDVDGDGKTELVFWNQKGSAPGLYVAEIPANPKSVDEWEMTKIFNSTDRHEGLAIVDIDLDGKLDIVGAGLWFKHTNGTDYQRNVIDDSRAFTRTAVGQLKKGDRPEVVLSEGDATGTADKYQWSGSAWVKTKLFDVKNGHSLQILDVNNDGNMDLFSAEMRLNGANAESKVRILYGDGNGNMTASIVKTGLDVHEGKMADLDGDGDFDILAKPYNFETPNIAVLLQEGGTSAPTSTPVVGGGGLDSWERKLVGEVTDRNILAVTAVNVDGDSKKDIVTGDSWWKQPATLTGNWIKNEIANGFDNFFYAGNFGGDNKLDLIGSRASASSTDANRHNSRDLVWAKSENNSFTLINNIQSPTVGDFPQGVKEIQIGSDNYLALSWHKPATHDMQFLKVSGESANWSLTTPTGIKSQNEGLAIGDIDGDGDDDIFQGTKWIRNNGAINSLTQHVVDDNLAGLTAGIPDRVVLKNFRGGNLLDAVVSLENGNEIIYYKNPGGLENNPNQTWTRTIIYSISGEGFSMDSGDIDNDGDFDIVLGEHKGATNNRVIILENKDKTKSDQSNNWTEHIVDSQSKNIIDHHVGTQLVDIDDDGDLDIISIGWFNRKAWLFVNGSDSTSPTNTPVTQATNTPTPIVSTPTITPSDPPVSGTVSPSATPTIITGNICGKADVDNNGQFTIFDFSEFAKTYGRGTNTCADKDVDYGPCGGRDVTRDGKLNIADFGAQGIGFAQRYYPKTSCAL
;
A
#
# COMPACT_ATOMS: atom_id res chain seq x y z
N MET A 1 -45.24 -58.59 1.66
CA MET A 1 -45.79 -57.22 1.82
C MET A 1 -45.34 -56.52 3.10
N LYS A 2 -45.79 -56.88 4.32
CA LYS A 2 -45.49 -56.09 5.56
C LYS A 2 -43.99 -55.76 5.81
N LYS A 3 -43.04 -56.64 5.43
CA LYS A 3 -41.58 -56.33 5.52
C LYS A 3 -41.12 -55.23 4.54
N HIS A 4 -41.61 -55.23 3.29
CA HIS A 4 -41.21 -54.22 2.30
C HIS A 4 -41.79 -52.83 2.62
N LEU A 5 -43.02 -52.77 3.17
CA LEU A 5 -43.61 -51.50 3.57
C LEU A 5 -42.81 -50.82 4.69
N LYS A 6 -42.26 -51.59 5.64
CA LYS A 6 -41.32 -51.06 6.66
C LYS A 6 -40.02 -50.56 6.04
N LEU A 7 -39.48 -51.24 5.04
CA LEU A 7 -38.24 -50.83 4.36
C LEU A 7 -38.43 -49.50 3.61
N ILE A 8 -39.55 -49.35 2.90
CA ILE A 8 -39.92 -48.11 2.18
C ILE A 8 -40.12 -46.96 3.16
N PHE A 9 -40.78 -47.21 4.30
CA PHE A 9 -40.98 -46.17 5.32
C PHE A 9 -39.66 -45.75 5.99
N LEU A 10 -38.74 -46.69 6.23
CA LEU A 10 -37.39 -46.39 6.73
C LEU A 10 -36.58 -45.59 5.70
N ALA A 11 -36.67 -45.94 4.42
CA ALA A 11 -36.01 -45.22 3.33
C ALA A 11 -36.55 -43.78 3.18
N LEU A 12 -37.87 -43.57 3.29
CA LEU A 12 -38.43 -42.22 3.31
C LEU A 12 -37.92 -41.41 4.50
N ILE A 13 -37.90 -41.97 5.71
CA ILE A 13 -37.35 -41.28 6.88
C ILE A 13 -35.87 -40.92 6.67
N LEU A 14 -35.09 -41.83 6.09
CA LEU A 14 -33.67 -41.60 5.81
C LEU A 14 -33.47 -40.49 4.77
N ILE A 15 -34.27 -40.47 3.69
CA ILE A 15 -34.24 -39.42 2.67
C ILE A 15 -34.69 -38.07 3.24
N THR A 16 -35.73 -38.03 4.09
CA THR A 16 -36.17 -36.79 4.74
C THR A 16 -35.12 -36.28 5.73
N LEU A 17 -34.44 -37.17 6.48
CA LEU A 17 -33.28 -36.78 7.30
C LEU A 17 -32.15 -36.25 6.42
N LEU A 18 -31.84 -36.91 5.29
CA LEU A 18 -30.78 -36.48 4.39
C LEU A 18 -31.08 -35.10 3.79
N LEU A 19 -32.32 -34.83 3.41
CA LEU A 19 -32.78 -33.52 2.93
C LEU A 19 -32.76 -32.46 4.04
N LEU A 20 -33.11 -32.81 5.29
CA LEU A 20 -32.98 -31.90 6.44
C LEU A 20 -31.52 -31.61 6.79
N ILE A 21 -30.63 -32.61 6.68
CA ILE A 21 -29.18 -32.48 6.86
C ILE A 21 -28.62 -31.57 5.76
N VAL A 22 -28.92 -31.83 4.50
CA VAL A 22 -28.50 -30.96 3.38
C VAL A 22 -29.08 -29.54 3.53
N TYR A 23 -30.34 -29.39 3.99
CA TYR A 23 -30.94 -28.08 4.27
C TYR A 23 -30.26 -27.34 5.43
N TYR A 24 -29.81 -28.05 6.47
CA TYR A 24 -29.03 -27.45 7.56
C TYR A 24 -27.61 -27.07 7.11
N PHE A 25 -26.87 -28.00 6.49
CA PHE A 25 -25.50 -27.76 6.02
C PHE A 25 -25.40 -26.80 4.82
N SER A 26 -26.47 -26.60 4.04
CA SER A 26 -26.53 -25.53 3.03
C SER A 26 -26.87 -24.16 3.63
N ARG A 27 -27.16 -24.09 4.94
CA ARG A 27 -27.37 -22.86 5.67
C ARG A 27 -26.13 -22.38 6.42
N ASP A 28 -25.21 -23.29 6.75
CA ASP A 28 -23.86 -23.02 7.31
C ASP A 28 -22.83 -22.64 6.21
N LEU A 29 -23.27 -21.91 5.17
CA LEU A 29 -22.41 -21.32 4.13
C LEU A 29 -22.67 -19.80 3.95
N SER A 30 -23.38 -19.16 4.88
CA SER A 30 -23.01 -17.78 5.21
C SER A 30 -21.62 -17.80 5.84
N PRO A 31 -20.83 -16.71 5.75
CA PRO A 31 -19.72 -16.51 6.68
C PRO A 31 -20.22 -16.76 8.12
N GLU A 32 -19.36 -17.32 8.98
CA GLU A 32 -19.60 -17.20 10.42
C GLU A 32 -19.70 -15.70 10.72
N ASP A 33 -20.83 -15.31 11.32
CA ASP A 33 -21.09 -13.96 11.77
C ASP A 33 -20.03 -13.63 12.83
N LYS A 34 -18.93 -13.01 12.40
CA LYS A 34 -17.81 -12.57 13.24
C LYS A 34 -18.19 -11.37 14.12
N SER A 35 -19.43 -11.33 14.60
CA SER A 35 -19.77 -10.60 15.82
C SER A 35 -19.10 -11.27 17.02
N ALA A 36 -17.79 -11.07 17.13
CA ALA A 36 -17.22 -10.81 18.44
C ALA A 36 -18.08 -9.70 19.07
N ASP A 37 -18.44 -9.83 20.35
CA ASP A 37 -19.30 -8.85 21.03
C ASP A 37 -18.57 -7.51 21.13
N VAL A 38 -18.65 -6.68 20.08
CA VAL A 38 -18.11 -5.32 20.05
C VAL A 38 -18.77 -4.53 21.16
N SER A 39 -18.00 -4.23 22.20
CA SER A 39 -18.47 -3.43 23.32
C SER A 39 -18.12 -1.95 23.10
N TRP A 40 -18.81 -1.07 23.82
CA TRP A 40 -18.65 0.38 23.66
C TRP A 40 -18.62 1.08 25.02
N THR A 41 -17.51 1.72 25.35
CA THR A 41 -17.32 2.49 26.58
C THR A 41 -17.70 3.94 26.37
N LEU A 42 -18.74 4.39 27.08
CA LEU A 42 -19.18 5.79 27.03
C LEU A 42 -18.39 6.64 28.03
N LEU A 43 -17.59 7.58 27.51
CA LEU A 43 -17.01 8.68 28.25
C LEU A 43 -17.88 9.94 28.10
N THR A 44 -18.11 10.69 29.19
CA THR A 44 -18.82 11.98 29.14
C THR A 44 -18.20 13.03 30.05
N SER A 45 -18.26 14.31 29.65
CA SER A 45 -17.81 15.39 30.52
C SER A 45 -18.70 15.58 31.75
N LYS A 46 -20.02 15.29 31.63
CA LYS A 46 -20.96 15.21 32.77
C LYS A 46 -20.49 14.32 33.93
N ASN A 47 -19.84 13.22 33.61
CA ASN A 47 -19.30 12.29 34.61
C ASN A 47 -17.86 12.64 35.02
N ASN A 48 -17.31 13.75 34.55
CA ASN A 48 -15.92 14.18 34.70
C ASN A 48 -14.91 13.19 34.08
N GLN A 49 -15.29 12.49 33.00
CA GLN A 49 -14.40 11.58 32.26
C GLN A 49 -13.59 12.30 31.17
N LEU A 50 -14.00 13.52 30.79
CA LEU A 50 -13.27 14.47 29.96
C LEU A 50 -13.69 15.91 30.33
N PRO A 51 -12.92 16.96 29.97
CA PRO A 51 -13.27 18.34 30.33
C PRO A 51 -14.64 18.79 29.82
N GLU A 52 -15.40 19.54 30.62
CA GLU A 52 -16.64 20.18 30.17
C GLU A 52 -16.33 21.26 29.11
N PRO A 53 -17.09 21.34 27.98
CA PRO A 53 -16.82 22.32 26.93
C PRO A 53 -16.87 23.75 27.46
N LYS A 54 -15.71 24.43 27.47
CA LYS A 54 -15.67 25.91 27.57
C LYS A 54 -16.38 26.44 26.32
N GLY A 55 -17.44 27.22 26.50
CA GLY A 55 -18.23 27.71 25.37
C GLY A 55 -19.70 27.83 25.70
N SER A 56 -20.54 27.53 24.72
CA SER A 56 -21.99 27.64 24.81
C SER A 56 -22.70 26.30 25.05
N GLU A 57 -23.92 26.39 25.57
CA GLU A 57 -24.93 25.33 25.52
C GLU A 57 -25.40 25.00 24.08
N GLN A 58 -24.98 25.77 23.06
CA GLN A 58 -25.21 25.44 21.63
C GLN A 58 -23.87 25.14 20.92
N GLN A 59 -23.53 23.86 20.83
CA GLN A 59 -22.32 23.35 20.17
C GLN A 59 -22.67 22.98 18.72
N THR A 60 -22.20 23.74 17.74
CA THR A 60 -22.69 23.66 16.35
C THR A 60 -21.87 22.74 15.47
N ALA A 61 -20.55 22.65 15.65
CA ALA A 61 -19.70 21.85 14.79
C ALA A 61 -18.61 21.09 15.56
N SER A 62 -18.04 20.09 14.89
CA SER A 62 -16.92 19.30 15.38
C SER A 62 -15.96 18.96 14.25
N LEU A 63 -14.66 18.98 14.52
CA LEU A 63 -13.60 18.43 13.67
C LEU A 63 -12.80 17.39 14.46
N ILE A 64 -12.17 16.46 13.76
CA ILE A 64 -11.19 15.51 14.30
C ILE A 64 -9.97 15.59 13.39
N LEU A 65 -8.78 15.79 13.95
CA LEU A 65 -7.50 15.94 13.27
C LEU A 65 -6.37 15.88 14.31
N ASP A 66 -5.14 15.50 13.93
CA ASP A 66 -3.96 15.70 14.78
C ASP A 66 -3.49 17.15 14.65
N ILE A 67 -3.79 17.98 15.66
CA ILE A 67 -3.43 19.40 15.67
C ILE A 67 -1.95 19.62 15.98
N ASN A 68 -1.30 18.67 16.66
CA ASN A 68 0.04 18.87 17.20
C ASN A 68 1.07 17.83 16.77
N LYS A 69 0.80 17.06 15.72
CA LYS A 69 1.73 16.10 15.11
C LYS A 69 2.34 15.15 16.14
N ASP A 70 1.51 14.53 16.98
CA ASP A 70 1.92 13.43 17.87
C ASP A 70 1.30 12.06 17.55
N GLY A 71 0.65 11.94 16.39
CA GLY A 71 0.11 10.69 15.84
C GLY A 71 -1.22 10.27 16.45
N LEU A 72 -1.82 11.11 17.31
CA LEU A 72 -3.09 10.86 17.96
C LEU A 72 -4.13 11.88 17.48
N ASN A 73 -5.35 11.43 17.19
CA ASN A 73 -6.42 12.36 16.83
C ASN A 73 -6.84 13.20 18.03
N ASP A 74 -6.84 14.50 17.80
CA ASP A 74 -7.53 15.46 18.64
C ASP A 74 -8.93 15.74 18.11
N PHE A 75 -9.73 16.51 18.86
CA PHE A 75 -10.96 17.07 18.31
C PHE A 75 -11.21 18.52 18.69
N VAL A 76 -11.89 19.24 17.80
CA VAL A 76 -12.30 20.63 17.97
C VAL A 76 -13.81 20.70 18.10
N ILE A 77 -14.30 21.52 19.03
CA ILE A 77 -15.72 21.85 19.18
C ILE A 77 -15.93 23.33 18.92
N ALA A 78 -16.79 23.67 17.97
CA ALA A 78 -17.24 25.03 17.74
C ALA A 78 -18.65 25.28 18.29
N SER A 79 -18.93 26.50 18.73
CA SER A 79 -20.18 26.87 19.42
C SER A 79 -20.65 28.29 19.09
N ARG A 80 -21.86 28.64 19.53
CA ARG A 80 -22.46 29.97 19.32
C ARG A 80 -23.25 30.46 20.52
N LYS A 81 -23.49 31.79 20.63
CA LYS A 81 -24.18 32.49 21.75
C LYS A 81 -23.38 32.67 23.05
N ALA A 82 -22.15 32.17 23.16
CA ALA A 82 -21.25 32.41 24.29
C ALA A 82 -19.81 32.73 23.81
N PRO A 83 -18.96 33.36 24.63
CA PRO A 83 -17.51 33.39 24.42
C PRO A 83 -16.89 31.98 24.51
N ASN A 84 -15.63 31.82 24.09
CA ASN A 84 -14.99 30.52 23.82
C ASN A 84 -15.72 29.79 22.67
N SER A 85 -15.71 30.41 21.48
CA SER A 85 -16.46 29.93 20.31
C SER A 85 -15.82 28.72 19.64
N VAL A 86 -14.51 28.52 19.79
CA VAL A 86 -13.78 27.35 19.29
C VAL A 86 -12.86 26.83 20.39
N VAL A 87 -12.97 25.55 20.72
CA VAL A 87 -12.14 24.87 21.72
C VAL A 87 -11.60 23.55 21.19
N TRP A 88 -10.33 23.29 21.49
CA TRP A 88 -9.60 22.08 21.11
C TRP A 88 -9.47 21.17 22.31
N TYR A 89 -9.64 19.87 22.10
CA TYR A 89 -9.39 18.79 23.03
C TYR A 89 -8.20 17.99 22.53
N LYS A 90 -7.03 18.26 23.11
CA LYS A 90 -5.82 17.48 22.88
C LYS A 90 -5.93 16.11 23.56
N ARG A 91 -5.62 15.03 22.85
CA ARG A 91 -5.41 13.70 23.39
C ARG A 91 -4.13 13.64 24.21
N THR A 92 -4.19 12.94 25.33
CA THR A 92 -3.06 12.61 26.19
C THR A 92 -3.15 11.11 26.52
N GLU A 93 -2.05 10.51 26.98
CA GLU A 93 -1.86 9.06 27.22
C GLU A 93 -3.11 8.29 27.71
N ASN A 94 -3.95 8.87 28.58
CA ASN A 94 -5.20 8.27 29.04
C ASN A 94 -6.34 9.31 29.27
N ASN A 95 -6.28 10.52 28.69
CA ASN A 95 -7.24 11.59 28.99
C ASN A 95 -7.24 12.71 27.92
N TRP A 96 -8.04 13.76 28.13
CA TRP A 96 -8.16 14.92 27.25
C TRP A 96 -7.78 16.23 27.97
N GLN A 97 -6.97 17.07 27.33
CA GLN A 97 -6.66 18.43 27.79
C GLN A 97 -7.33 19.46 26.87
N GLN A 98 -8.00 20.46 27.45
CA GLN A 98 -8.79 21.43 26.68
C GLN A 98 -8.10 22.81 26.55
N TYR A 99 -7.96 23.27 25.31
CA TYR A 99 -7.46 24.57 24.90
C TYR A 99 -8.60 25.44 24.34
N VAL A 100 -8.50 26.77 24.48
CA VAL A 100 -9.43 27.72 23.84
C VAL A 100 -8.71 28.34 22.66
N LEU A 101 -9.19 28.06 21.45
CA LEU A 101 -8.62 28.59 20.21
C LEU A 101 -9.20 29.97 19.89
N GLU A 102 -10.49 30.15 20.18
CA GLU A 102 -11.20 31.41 19.97
C GLU A 102 -11.97 31.82 21.22
N SER A 103 -11.46 32.77 22.00
CA SER A 103 -12.12 33.27 23.21
C SER A 103 -13.25 34.27 22.96
N GLU A 104 -13.33 34.92 21.79
CA GLU A 104 -14.44 35.85 21.47
C GLU A 104 -15.77 35.11 21.27
N MET A 105 -16.88 35.86 21.22
CA MET A 105 -18.19 35.34 20.83
C MET A 105 -18.41 35.54 19.33
N ILE A 106 -18.20 34.48 18.55
CA ILE A 106 -18.61 34.36 17.16
C ILE A 106 -19.81 33.42 17.13
N ASN A 107 -20.81 33.71 16.29
CA ASN A 107 -21.86 32.74 16.04
C ASN A 107 -21.47 31.84 14.89
N ILE A 108 -20.80 30.72 15.19
CA ILE A 108 -20.46 29.68 14.21
C ILE A 108 -21.71 28.83 13.89
N GLU A 109 -21.81 28.30 12.68
CA GLU A 109 -22.87 27.38 12.22
C GLU A 109 -22.37 25.92 12.20
N ALA A 110 -23.16 24.98 11.69
CA ALA A 110 -22.76 23.59 11.47
C ALA A 110 -21.91 23.45 10.18
N GLY A 111 -21.17 22.34 10.06
CA GLY A 111 -20.05 22.21 9.11
C GLY A 111 -18.74 22.83 9.61
N GLY A 112 -17.79 23.05 8.69
CA GLY A 112 -16.39 23.27 9.06
C GLY A 112 -15.52 22.18 8.45
N ASP A 113 -14.27 22.51 8.16
CA ASP A 113 -13.27 21.57 7.64
C ASP A 113 -11.85 22.04 7.97
N TYR A 114 -10.83 21.26 7.65
CA TYR A 114 -9.42 21.58 7.90
C TYR A 114 -8.51 21.29 6.70
N PHE A 115 -7.43 22.05 6.56
CA PHE A 115 -6.41 21.91 5.52
C PHE A 115 -5.14 22.70 5.92
N ASP A 116 -4.00 22.45 5.30
CA ASP A 116 -2.81 23.32 5.41
C ASP A 116 -3.06 24.57 4.53
N ILE A 117 -3.67 25.61 5.09
CA ILE A 117 -4.20 26.73 4.29
C ILE A 117 -3.07 27.66 3.83
N ASP A 118 -2.00 27.80 4.62
CA ASP A 118 -0.89 28.69 4.33
C ASP A 118 0.39 28.01 3.80
N ASN A 119 0.40 26.68 3.72
CA ASN A 119 1.49 25.85 3.25
C ASN A 119 2.74 25.93 4.16
N ASP A 120 2.57 25.98 5.48
CA ASP A 120 3.66 25.80 6.45
C ASP A 120 3.80 24.36 6.99
N GLY A 121 2.83 23.50 6.62
CA GLY A 121 2.86 22.05 6.80
C GLY A 121 2.02 21.54 7.95
N ASP A 122 1.36 22.39 8.74
CA ASP A 122 0.39 21.96 9.76
C ASP A 122 -1.08 22.26 9.38
N LEU A 123 -2.03 21.71 10.14
CA LEU A 123 -3.45 21.73 9.74
C LEU A 123 -4.21 22.88 10.40
N ASP A 124 -4.64 23.83 9.58
CA ASP A 124 -5.54 24.92 9.94
C ASP A 124 -7.00 24.50 9.94
N ILE A 125 -7.83 25.20 10.70
CA ILE A 125 -9.27 24.93 10.80
C ILE A 125 -10.12 26.06 10.22
N SER A 126 -11.16 25.71 9.47
CA SER A 126 -12.14 26.63 8.87
C SER A 126 -13.53 26.46 9.49
N PHE A 127 -14.14 27.57 9.91
CA PHE A 127 -15.54 27.61 10.33
C PHE A 127 -16.26 28.86 9.82
N ALA A 128 -17.57 28.71 9.61
CA ALA A 128 -18.38 29.73 8.98
C ALA A 128 -19.51 30.26 9.88
N GLY A 129 -19.94 31.48 9.62
CA GLY A 129 -20.93 32.19 10.42
C GLY A 129 -22.39 31.72 10.23
N ASP A 130 -23.15 31.75 11.33
CA ASP A 130 -24.58 31.46 11.40
C ASP A 130 -25.43 32.49 10.65
N ASN A 131 -26.75 32.32 10.70
CA ASN A 131 -27.69 33.20 10.00
C ASN A 131 -27.63 34.72 10.35
N SER A 132 -26.84 35.12 11.35
CA SER A 132 -26.51 36.52 11.70
C SER A 132 -25.24 37.06 11.05
N SER A 133 -24.39 36.21 10.48
CA SER A 133 -23.08 36.55 9.91
C SER A 133 -22.97 36.13 8.44
N ASN A 134 -22.28 36.95 7.66
CA ASN A 134 -21.85 36.66 6.28
C ASN A 134 -20.37 36.27 6.20
N HIS A 135 -19.70 36.02 7.32
CA HIS A 135 -18.27 35.70 7.32
C HIS A 135 -17.99 34.19 7.28
N ILE A 136 -16.84 33.84 6.69
CA ILE A 136 -16.14 32.55 6.84
C ILE A 136 -14.73 32.88 7.34
N TYR A 137 -14.22 32.10 8.28
CA TYR A 137 -12.94 32.32 8.94
C TYR A 137 -12.08 31.06 8.85
N TRP A 138 -10.76 31.26 8.87
CA TRP A 138 -9.83 30.22 9.25
C TRP A 138 -9.01 30.66 10.47
N TRP A 139 -8.51 29.70 11.24
CA TRP A 139 -7.61 29.94 12.37
C TRP A 139 -6.29 29.24 12.10
N GLU A 140 -5.23 30.04 12.12
CA GLU A 140 -3.84 29.62 11.98
C GLU A 140 -3.43 28.76 13.17
N ASN A 141 -3.09 27.50 12.90
CA ASN A 141 -2.54 26.61 13.92
C ASN A 141 -1.07 27.03 14.20
N PRO A 142 -0.73 27.42 15.44
CA PRO A 142 0.57 28.04 15.72
C PRO A 142 1.64 26.98 16.06
N TYR A 143 1.60 25.78 15.49
CA TYR A 143 2.44 24.67 15.94
C TYR A 143 3.95 24.99 15.75
N PRO A 144 4.85 24.53 16.64
CA PRO A 144 4.61 23.84 17.92
C PRO A 144 4.35 24.79 19.12
N ASN A 145 4.00 26.05 18.87
CA ASN A 145 3.99 27.15 19.85
C ASN A 145 2.61 27.46 20.44
N TYR A 146 1.67 26.51 20.41
CA TYR A 146 0.37 26.65 21.07
C TYR A 146 0.49 26.73 22.61
N SER A 147 -0.52 27.32 23.27
CA SER A 147 -0.54 27.40 24.74
C SER A 147 -1.95 27.51 25.31
N GLU A 148 -2.14 27.08 26.56
CA GLU A 148 -3.44 27.18 27.21
C GLU A 148 -3.83 28.65 27.42
N ASN A 149 -4.97 29.05 26.85
CA ASN A 149 -5.53 30.41 26.89
C ASN A 149 -4.81 31.45 26.00
N VAL A 150 -4.11 31.00 24.94
CA VAL A 150 -3.69 31.86 23.83
C VAL A 150 -4.59 31.55 22.63
N ASN A 151 -5.30 32.56 22.11
CA ASN A 151 -6.08 32.40 20.88
C ASN A 151 -5.14 32.08 19.70
N TRP A 152 -5.62 31.27 18.75
CA TRP A 152 -5.04 31.14 17.42
C TRP A 152 -5.28 32.44 16.61
N GLU A 153 -4.43 32.71 15.62
CA GLU A 153 -4.63 33.91 14.78
C GLU A 153 -5.80 33.66 13.82
N ARG A 154 -6.84 34.51 13.90
CA ARG A 154 -8.07 34.35 13.12
C ARG A 154 -8.04 35.23 11.88
N HIS A 155 -8.08 34.59 10.72
CA HIS A 155 -8.11 35.22 9.40
C HIS A 155 -9.50 35.11 8.78
N THR A 156 -9.76 35.85 7.69
CA THR A 156 -11.05 35.85 6.99
C THR A 156 -10.94 35.29 5.58
N ILE A 157 -11.73 34.25 5.31
CA ILE A 157 -11.96 33.71 3.96
C ILE A 157 -12.98 34.57 3.22
N LYS A 158 -14.02 35.01 3.94
CA LYS A 158 -15.17 35.73 3.38
C LYS A 158 -15.67 36.77 4.38
N THR A 159 -16.04 37.94 3.90
CA THR A 159 -16.56 39.08 4.68
C THR A 159 -17.77 39.77 4.03
N SER A 160 -18.13 39.40 2.79
CA SER A 160 -19.22 40.01 2.01
C SER A 160 -20.36 39.02 1.67
N GLY A 161 -21.33 39.45 0.86
CA GLY A 161 -22.40 38.59 0.35
C GLY A 161 -23.43 38.09 1.38
N SER A 162 -23.93 36.88 1.18
CA SER A 162 -25.03 36.25 1.95
C SER A 162 -24.58 35.67 3.30
N ASN A 163 -25.53 35.54 4.22
CA ASN A 163 -25.41 34.95 5.56
C ASN A 163 -25.79 33.45 5.60
N LYS A 164 -25.51 32.79 6.73
CA LYS A 164 -25.74 31.36 6.99
C LYS A 164 -25.00 30.48 6.00
N HIS A 165 -23.87 29.96 6.42
CA HIS A 165 -23.13 28.95 5.68
C HIS A 165 -23.35 27.60 6.36
N HIS A 166 -23.39 26.53 5.58
CA HIS A 166 -23.51 25.17 6.08
C HIS A 166 -22.60 24.28 5.27
N ASP A 167 -21.94 23.34 5.95
CA ASP A 167 -21.11 22.28 5.36
C ASP A 167 -19.95 22.83 4.50
N GLN A 168 -18.74 22.48 4.89
CA GLN A 168 -17.52 22.93 4.22
C GLN A 168 -16.71 21.69 3.83
N ALA A 169 -16.01 21.76 2.71
CA ALA A 169 -15.10 20.71 2.25
C ALA A 169 -13.96 21.34 1.45
N PHE A 170 -12.73 21.00 1.77
CA PHE A 170 -11.55 21.29 0.96
C PHE A 170 -11.31 20.19 -0.09
N GLY A 171 -10.88 20.57 -1.29
CA GLY A 171 -10.38 19.64 -2.31
C GLY A 171 -10.12 20.32 -3.66
N ASP A 172 -9.32 19.69 -4.52
CA ASP A 172 -9.18 20.07 -5.94
C ASP A 172 -10.50 19.81 -6.67
N VAL A 173 -11.30 20.85 -6.88
CA VAL A 173 -12.62 20.73 -7.52
C VAL A 173 -12.69 21.48 -8.85
N ASP A 174 -11.73 22.36 -9.13
CA ASP A 174 -11.58 23.09 -10.39
C ASP A 174 -10.63 22.37 -11.38
N GLY A 175 -9.78 21.45 -10.90
CA GLY A 175 -8.92 20.59 -11.70
C GLY A 175 -7.60 21.24 -12.13
N ASP A 176 -7.11 22.28 -11.45
CA ASP A 176 -5.79 22.88 -11.69
C ASP A 176 -4.65 22.29 -10.85
N GLY A 177 -4.94 21.36 -9.93
CA GLY A 177 -3.96 20.70 -9.07
C GLY A 177 -3.70 21.41 -7.74
N LYS A 178 -4.55 22.37 -7.34
CA LYS A 178 -4.58 22.97 -6.00
C LYS A 178 -5.89 22.64 -5.31
N THR A 179 -6.03 23.11 -4.07
CA THR A 179 -7.18 22.84 -3.21
C THR A 179 -8.03 24.10 -3.08
N GLU A 180 -9.34 23.98 -3.24
CA GLU A 180 -10.32 25.04 -3.03
C GLU A 180 -11.23 24.72 -1.84
N LEU A 181 -11.83 25.75 -1.25
CA LEU A 181 -12.89 25.58 -0.24
C LEU A 181 -14.27 25.62 -0.89
N VAL A 182 -15.02 24.53 -0.77
CA VAL A 182 -16.42 24.42 -1.19
C VAL A 182 -17.36 24.63 0.00
N PHE A 183 -18.42 25.43 -0.17
CA PHE A 183 -19.41 25.65 0.90
C PHE A 183 -20.82 25.99 0.41
N TRP A 184 -21.85 25.58 1.16
CA TRP A 184 -23.21 26.11 0.96
C TRP A 184 -23.39 27.45 1.68
N ASN A 185 -24.05 28.39 1.01
CA ASN A 185 -24.50 29.65 1.58
C ASN A 185 -26.01 29.82 1.34
N GLN A 186 -26.79 29.82 2.41
CA GLN A 186 -28.22 29.55 2.39
C GLN A 186 -29.10 30.81 2.46
N LYS A 187 -28.64 31.95 2.99
CA LYS A 187 -29.53 33.06 3.37
C LYS A 187 -29.00 34.44 3.03
N GLY A 188 -29.46 35.03 1.93
CA GLY A 188 -29.18 36.44 1.65
C GLY A 188 -29.67 36.91 0.29
N SER A 189 -29.00 37.91 -0.26
CA SER A 189 -29.24 38.40 -1.63
C SER A 189 -28.79 37.42 -2.72
N ALA A 190 -27.95 36.45 -2.37
CA ALA A 190 -27.31 35.53 -3.32
C ALA A 190 -27.00 34.16 -2.68
N PRO A 191 -27.98 33.36 -2.23
CA PRO A 191 -27.73 31.99 -1.78
C PRO A 191 -27.14 31.14 -2.93
N GLY A 192 -26.31 30.15 -2.60
CA GLY A 192 -25.61 29.34 -3.59
C GLY A 192 -24.69 28.27 -3.00
N LEU A 193 -24.19 27.41 -3.88
CA LEU A 193 -22.95 26.65 -3.68
C LEU A 193 -21.81 27.47 -4.27
N TYR A 194 -20.71 27.59 -3.54
CA TYR A 194 -19.54 28.36 -3.92
C TYR A 194 -18.28 27.50 -3.84
N VAL A 195 -17.34 27.80 -4.73
CA VAL A 195 -15.94 27.36 -4.69
C VAL A 195 -15.09 28.60 -4.41
N ALA A 196 -14.11 28.49 -3.52
CA ALA A 196 -13.24 29.59 -3.10
C ALA A 196 -11.76 29.21 -3.24
N GLU A 197 -11.03 30.00 -4.00
CA GLU A 197 -9.60 29.82 -4.26
C GLU A 197 -8.79 30.08 -2.99
N ILE A 198 -7.89 29.16 -2.61
CA ILE A 198 -6.86 29.47 -1.60
C ILE A 198 -5.86 30.47 -2.23
N PRO A 199 -5.78 31.71 -1.74
CA PRO A 199 -4.85 32.70 -2.28
C PRO A 199 -3.42 32.30 -1.91
N ALA A 200 -2.47 32.48 -2.84
CA ALA A 200 -1.05 32.16 -2.61
C ALA A 200 -0.36 32.88 -1.41
N ASN A 201 -1.06 33.78 -0.71
CA ASN A 201 -0.66 34.39 0.56
C ASN A 201 -1.95 34.64 1.39
N PRO A 202 -2.56 33.62 2.02
CA PRO A 202 -3.92 33.71 2.57
C PRO A 202 -4.03 34.70 3.74
N LYS A 203 -2.95 34.86 4.53
CA LYS A 203 -2.80 35.84 5.63
C LYS A 203 -2.83 37.31 5.16
N SER A 204 -2.75 37.57 3.85
CA SER A 204 -2.58 38.92 3.29
C SER A 204 -3.82 39.51 2.61
N VAL A 205 -4.92 38.77 2.55
CA VAL A 205 -6.16 39.18 1.89
C VAL A 205 -7.35 39.17 2.85
N ASP A 206 -8.27 40.13 2.69
CA ASP A 206 -9.48 40.24 3.53
C ASP A 206 -10.61 39.29 3.08
N GLU A 207 -10.61 38.86 1.82
CA GLU A 207 -11.63 37.99 1.21
C GLU A 207 -11.02 37.24 0.01
N TRP A 208 -11.28 35.93 -0.09
CA TRP A 208 -10.78 35.05 -1.15
C TRP A 208 -11.54 35.24 -2.47
N GLU A 209 -10.94 34.84 -3.60
CA GLU A 209 -11.68 34.77 -4.86
C GLU A 209 -12.70 33.63 -4.78
N MET A 210 -13.94 33.89 -5.21
CA MET A 210 -15.06 32.96 -5.02
C MET A 210 -15.96 32.93 -6.24
N THR A 211 -16.16 31.74 -6.80
CA THR A 211 -17.12 31.50 -7.87
C THR A 211 -18.38 30.83 -7.35
N LYS A 212 -19.55 31.42 -7.65
CA LYS A 212 -20.83 30.73 -7.44
C LYS A 212 -21.08 29.75 -8.58
N ILE A 213 -21.13 28.47 -8.24
CA ILE A 213 -21.37 27.39 -9.22
C ILE A 213 -22.85 26.97 -9.30
N PHE A 214 -23.64 27.25 -8.25
CA PHE A 214 -25.07 26.95 -8.25
C PHE A 214 -25.89 27.97 -7.43
N ASN A 215 -27.13 28.25 -7.86
CA ASN A 215 -28.07 29.10 -7.13
C ASN A 215 -28.95 28.26 -6.20
N SER A 216 -28.77 28.44 -4.90
CA SER A 216 -29.38 27.62 -3.85
C SER A 216 -30.64 28.26 -3.25
N THR A 217 -31.31 27.51 -2.39
CA THR A 217 -32.37 27.99 -1.47
C THR A 217 -31.86 27.98 -0.03
N ASP A 218 -32.71 28.34 0.93
CA ASP A 218 -32.42 28.31 2.38
C ASP A 218 -32.36 26.90 2.99
N ARG A 219 -32.15 25.85 2.17
CA ARG A 219 -32.36 24.44 2.52
C ARG A 219 -31.41 23.43 1.85
N HIS A 220 -30.31 23.86 1.22
CA HIS A 220 -29.35 22.90 0.66
C HIS A 220 -28.25 22.61 1.68
N GLU A 221 -28.08 21.34 2.03
CA GLU A 221 -27.09 20.83 2.99
C GLU A 221 -26.49 19.49 2.53
N GLY A 222 -25.43 19.10 3.21
CA GLY A 222 -24.62 17.94 2.89
C GLY A 222 -23.65 18.27 1.77
N LEU A 223 -22.42 17.83 1.94
CA LEU A 223 -21.33 18.09 1.02
C LEU A 223 -20.37 16.90 1.06
N ALA A 224 -19.96 16.44 -0.10
CA ALA A 224 -18.91 15.46 -0.32
C ALA A 224 -18.20 15.81 -1.64
N ILE A 225 -16.89 15.58 -1.67
CA ILE A 225 -16.04 15.74 -2.86
C ILE A 225 -15.54 14.34 -3.21
N VAL A 226 -15.81 13.86 -4.43
CA VAL A 226 -15.53 12.48 -4.84
C VAL A 226 -15.70 12.32 -6.35
N ASP A 227 -14.91 11.46 -6.99
CA ASP A 227 -15.23 10.98 -8.33
C ASP A 227 -16.40 9.98 -8.29
N ILE A 228 -17.62 10.51 -8.29
CA ILE A 228 -18.88 9.73 -8.32
C ILE A 228 -19.15 9.08 -9.69
N ASP A 229 -18.39 9.47 -10.71
CA ASP A 229 -18.69 9.24 -12.12
C ASP A 229 -17.71 8.26 -12.79
N LEU A 230 -16.54 8.10 -12.18
CA LEU A 230 -15.35 7.34 -12.55
C LEU A 230 -14.70 7.84 -13.84
N ASP A 231 -14.52 9.16 -13.96
CA ASP A 231 -13.81 9.81 -15.08
C ASP A 231 -12.48 10.49 -14.71
N GLY A 232 -11.99 10.26 -13.48
CA GLY A 232 -10.70 10.76 -12.99
C GLY A 232 -10.75 12.20 -12.49
N LYS A 233 -11.94 12.71 -12.16
CA LYS A 233 -12.16 14.09 -11.69
C LYS A 233 -13.01 14.09 -10.43
N LEU A 234 -12.64 14.93 -9.46
CA LEU A 234 -13.45 15.14 -8.27
C LEU A 234 -14.69 15.97 -8.61
N ASP A 235 -15.85 15.43 -8.23
CA ASP A 235 -17.16 16.06 -8.38
C ASP A 235 -17.73 16.46 -7.03
N ILE A 236 -18.58 17.49 -7.00
CA ILE A 236 -19.24 17.95 -5.78
C ILE A 236 -20.62 17.29 -5.66
N VAL A 237 -20.88 16.62 -4.53
CA VAL A 237 -22.14 15.90 -4.27
C VAL A 237 -22.77 16.44 -2.99
N GLY A 238 -24.06 16.78 -3.04
CA GLY A 238 -24.74 17.41 -1.90
C GLY A 238 -26.18 17.79 -2.20
N ALA A 239 -27.02 17.91 -1.17
CA ALA A 239 -28.40 18.37 -1.29
C ALA A 239 -29.24 17.61 -2.35
N GLY A 240 -29.02 16.30 -2.52
CA GLY A 240 -29.70 15.48 -3.54
C GLY A 240 -29.26 15.74 -4.98
N LEU A 241 -28.16 16.47 -5.17
CA LEU A 241 -27.57 16.85 -6.45
C LEU A 241 -26.14 16.32 -6.56
N TRP A 242 -25.69 16.24 -7.81
CA TRP A 242 -24.31 15.97 -8.17
C TRP A 242 -23.90 17.00 -9.21
N PHE A 243 -22.83 17.74 -8.94
CA PHE A 243 -22.25 18.74 -9.82
C PHE A 243 -21.01 18.13 -10.46
N LYS A 244 -21.17 17.64 -11.70
CA LYS A 244 -20.08 17.06 -12.46
C LYS A 244 -19.12 18.16 -12.91
N HIS A 245 -17.85 18.08 -12.54
CA HIS A 245 -16.81 18.96 -13.01
C HIS A 245 -16.67 18.85 -14.54
N THR A 246 -16.55 19.98 -15.22
CA THR A 246 -16.27 20.01 -16.66
C THR A 246 -14.95 20.70 -16.97
N ASN A 247 -14.74 21.93 -16.50
CA ASN A 247 -13.51 22.70 -16.71
C ASN A 247 -13.42 23.89 -15.73
N GLY A 248 -12.45 23.90 -14.83
CA GLY A 248 -12.39 24.93 -13.78
C GLY A 248 -13.69 24.95 -12.98
N THR A 249 -14.15 26.15 -12.62
CA THR A 249 -15.41 26.33 -11.90
C THR A 249 -16.71 26.06 -12.72
N ASP A 250 -16.64 25.50 -13.94
CA ASP A 250 -17.83 25.12 -14.73
C ASP A 250 -18.29 23.68 -14.42
N TYR A 251 -19.53 23.53 -13.95
CA TYR A 251 -20.13 22.24 -13.58
C TYR A 251 -21.43 21.92 -14.32
N GLN A 252 -21.60 20.65 -14.71
CA GLN A 252 -22.89 20.10 -15.12
C GLN A 252 -23.69 19.63 -13.90
N ARG A 253 -24.80 20.30 -13.59
CA ARG A 253 -25.76 19.85 -12.58
C ARG A 253 -26.52 18.60 -13.04
N ASN A 254 -26.34 17.51 -12.30
CA ASN A 254 -27.11 16.27 -12.35
C ASN A 254 -28.01 16.16 -11.09
N VAL A 255 -29.06 15.34 -11.17
CA VAL A 255 -30.03 15.14 -10.07
C VAL A 255 -29.95 13.70 -9.59
N ILE A 256 -29.81 13.52 -8.27
CA ILE A 256 -29.92 12.22 -7.59
C ILE A 256 -31.34 12.07 -7.05
N ASP A 257 -31.76 12.98 -6.17
CA ASP A 257 -33.13 13.12 -5.68
C ASP A 257 -33.39 14.58 -5.24
N ASP A 258 -34.01 15.38 -6.11
CA ASP A 258 -34.35 16.80 -5.88
C ASP A 258 -35.12 17.04 -4.57
N SER A 259 -35.86 16.02 -4.09
CA SER A 259 -36.59 16.12 -2.81
C SER A 259 -35.68 16.10 -1.56
N ARG A 260 -34.38 15.84 -1.73
CA ARG A 260 -33.37 15.69 -0.67
C ARG A 260 -32.41 16.88 -0.53
N ALA A 261 -32.88 18.09 -0.84
CA ALA A 261 -32.10 19.30 -0.62
C ALA A 261 -31.53 19.42 0.80
N PHE A 262 -32.32 19.07 1.82
CA PHE A 262 -32.02 19.34 3.23
C PHE A 262 -31.56 18.08 3.98
N THR A 263 -30.38 17.57 3.61
CA THR A 263 -29.88 16.27 4.10
C THR A 263 -28.41 16.32 4.52
N ARG A 264 -28.00 15.37 5.36
CA ARG A 264 -26.59 14.96 5.42
C ARG A 264 -26.30 14.06 4.21
N THR A 265 -25.13 14.21 3.60
CA THR A 265 -24.68 13.48 2.41
C THR A 265 -23.40 12.72 2.74
N ALA A 266 -23.31 11.46 2.32
CA ALA A 266 -22.08 10.67 2.32
C ALA A 266 -22.02 9.87 1.02
N VAL A 267 -20.82 9.61 0.49
CA VAL A 267 -20.62 8.89 -0.78
C VAL A 267 -19.48 7.88 -0.62
N GLY A 268 -19.63 6.67 -1.16
CA GLY A 268 -18.57 5.65 -1.09
C GLY A 268 -18.95 4.31 -1.75
N GLN A 269 -17.97 3.41 -1.85
CA GLN A 269 -18.10 2.07 -2.46
C GLN A 269 -18.83 1.07 -1.55
N LEU A 270 -20.10 1.32 -1.24
CA LEU A 270 -20.94 0.38 -0.48
C LEU A 270 -21.20 -0.92 -1.28
N LYS A 271 -21.18 -0.82 -2.61
CA LYS A 271 -21.00 -1.94 -3.55
C LYS A 271 -19.74 -1.71 -4.38
N LYS A 272 -18.80 -2.65 -4.29
CA LYS A 272 -17.53 -2.61 -5.02
C LYS A 272 -17.70 -2.72 -6.53
N GLY A 273 -16.99 -1.87 -7.27
CA GLY A 273 -16.74 -2.00 -8.72
C GLY A 273 -17.78 -1.37 -9.65
N ASP A 274 -18.74 -0.62 -9.11
CA ASP A 274 -19.61 0.29 -9.87
C ASP A 274 -19.31 1.75 -9.47
N ARG A 275 -20.09 2.73 -9.93
CA ARG A 275 -20.05 4.10 -9.39
C ARG A 275 -20.36 4.11 -7.89
N PRO A 276 -19.67 4.94 -7.07
CA PRO A 276 -19.96 5.10 -5.65
C PRO A 276 -21.45 5.33 -5.34
N GLU A 277 -21.94 4.70 -4.29
CA GLU A 277 -23.29 4.98 -3.78
C GLU A 277 -23.33 6.26 -2.97
N VAL A 278 -24.42 7.01 -3.15
CA VAL A 278 -24.72 8.19 -2.34
C VAL A 278 -25.72 7.80 -1.26
N VAL A 279 -25.46 8.15 0.00
CA VAL A 279 -26.42 8.05 1.09
C VAL A 279 -26.88 9.45 1.48
N LEU A 280 -28.19 9.67 1.47
CA LEU A 280 -28.82 10.93 1.89
C LEU A 280 -29.69 10.67 3.12
N SER A 281 -29.45 11.41 4.21
CA SER A 281 -30.16 11.31 5.49
C SER A 281 -30.85 12.63 5.85
N GLU A 282 -32.12 12.59 6.25
CA GLU A 282 -32.85 13.77 6.74
C GLU A 282 -32.15 14.37 7.98
N GLY A 283 -31.57 15.56 7.83
CA GLY A 283 -30.71 16.19 8.86
C GLY A 283 -31.49 16.75 10.05
N ASP A 284 -32.49 17.59 9.77
CA ASP A 284 -33.22 18.40 10.77
C ASP A 284 -34.73 18.08 10.81
N ALA A 285 -35.09 16.88 10.34
CA ALA A 285 -36.47 16.42 10.22
C ALA A 285 -36.63 14.93 10.56
N THR A 286 -37.87 14.47 10.69
CA THR A 286 -38.18 13.03 10.72
C THR A 286 -38.49 12.54 9.32
N GLY A 287 -37.75 11.53 8.87
CA GLY A 287 -37.97 10.86 7.60
C GLY A 287 -37.08 9.63 7.47
N THR A 288 -36.27 9.54 6.41
CA THR A 288 -35.49 8.34 6.07
C THR A 288 -34.07 8.67 5.65
N ALA A 289 -33.16 7.75 5.96
CA ALA A 289 -31.89 7.63 5.26
C ALA A 289 -32.03 6.61 4.12
N ASP A 290 -31.56 6.97 2.94
CA ASP A 290 -31.67 6.16 1.72
C ASP A 290 -30.34 6.12 0.97
N LYS A 291 -30.01 4.92 0.46
CA LYS A 291 -28.90 4.67 -0.46
C LYS A 291 -29.39 4.88 -1.90
N TYR A 292 -28.59 5.55 -2.72
CA TYR A 292 -28.83 5.76 -4.13
C TYR A 292 -27.71 5.11 -4.91
N GLN A 293 -28.07 4.11 -5.72
CA GLN A 293 -27.12 3.30 -6.48
C GLN A 293 -27.35 3.50 -7.98
N TRP A 294 -26.28 3.69 -8.75
CA TRP A 294 -26.39 3.89 -10.18
C TRP A 294 -26.75 2.57 -10.90
N SER A 295 -27.77 2.60 -11.76
CA SER A 295 -28.21 1.45 -12.56
C SER A 295 -27.60 1.38 -13.96
N GLY A 296 -26.62 2.22 -14.27
CA GLY A 296 -26.13 2.47 -15.63
C GLY A 296 -26.95 3.50 -16.42
N SER A 297 -28.12 3.93 -15.91
CA SER A 297 -28.95 4.96 -16.58
C SER A 297 -29.77 5.86 -15.65
N ALA A 298 -29.99 5.46 -14.39
CA ALA A 298 -30.68 6.26 -13.38
C ALA A 298 -30.23 5.87 -11.96
N TRP A 299 -30.37 6.79 -11.00
CA TRP A 299 -30.21 6.51 -9.58
C TRP A 299 -31.38 5.66 -9.05
N VAL A 300 -31.06 4.54 -8.40
CA VAL A 300 -32.02 3.62 -7.79
C VAL A 300 -31.97 3.80 -6.28
N LYS A 301 -33.08 4.28 -5.72
CA LYS A 301 -33.26 4.56 -4.30
C LYS A 301 -33.64 3.29 -3.52
N THR A 302 -32.88 3.01 -2.46
CA THR A 302 -33.16 1.96 -1.48
C THR A 302 -33.18 2.59 -0.09
N LYS A 303 -34.32 2.52 0.60
CA LYS A 303 -34.43 2.96 1.99
C LYS A 303 -33.59 2.06 2.89
N LEU A 304 -32.69 2.66 3.68
CA LEU A 304 -31.91 1.95 4.70
C LEU A 304 -32.68 1.90 6.03
N PHE A 305 -33.08 3.06 6.56
CA PHE A 305 -33.79 3.17 7.84
C PHE A 305 -34.65 4.43 7.96
N ASP A 306 -35.56 4.44 8.92
CA ASP A 306 -36.21 5.67 9.41
C ASP A 306 -35.26 6.41 10.35
N VAL A 307 -35.19 7.73 10.20
CA VAL A 307 -34.29 8.62 10.95
C VAL A 307 -35.03 9.84 11.47
N LYS A 308 -34.62 10.34 12.64
CA LYS A 308 -35.17 11.53 13.30
C LYS A 308 -34.06 12.51 13.64
N ASN A 309 -34.01 13.63 12.93
CA ASN A 309 -32.94 14.62 13.01
C ASN A 309 -31.56 13.94 12.81
N GLY A 310 -31.40 13.25 11.69
CA GLY A 310 -30.22 12.45 11.35
C GLY A 310 -29.04 13.31 10.93
N HIS A 311 -28.49 14.08 11.88
CA HIS A 311 -27.50 15.12 11.68
C HIS A 311 -26.05 14.63 11.82
N SER A 312 -25.79 13.35 11.54
CA SER A 312 -24.44 12.76 11.47
C SER A 312 -24.47 11.56 10.52
N LEU A 313 -23.51 11.50 9.59
CA LEU A 313 -23.44 10.50 8.52
C LEU A 313 -22.00 10.43 7.99
N GLN A 314 -21.39 9.24 7.99
CA GLN A 314 -20.09 8.98 7.36
C GLN A 314 -20.06 7.56 6.80
N ILE A 315 -19.23 7.33 5.79
CA ILE A 315 -18.95 6.01 5.20
C ILE A 315 -17.47 5.71 5.45
N LEU A 316 -17.18 4.62 6.14
CA LEU A 316 -15.86 4.14 6.57
C LEU A 316 -15.93 2.63 6.81
N ASP A 317 -14.83 1.89 6.74
CA ASP A 317 -14.78 0.47 7.14
C ASP A 317 -14.61 0.38 8.66
N VAL A 318 -15.70 0.19 9.42
CA VAL A 318 -15.65 0.27 10.89
C VAL A 318 -15.06 -0.99 11.51
N ASN A 319 -15.29 -2.14 10.89
CA ASN A 319 -14.90 -3.44 11.41
C ASN A 319 -13.61 -4.02 10.78
N ASN A 320 -13.01 -3.27 9.84
CA ASN A 320 -11.82 -3.65 9.07
C ASN A 320 -12.01 -4.98 8.32
N ASP A 321 -13.20 -5.22 7.76
CA ASP A 321 -13.50 -6.40 6.92
C ASP A 321 -13.28 -6.17 5.41
N GLY A 322 -12.78 -4.97 5.07
CA GLY A 322 -12.49 -4.49 3.74
C GLY A 322 -13.71 -3.89 3.03
N ASN A 323 -14.88 -3.77 3.67
CA ASN A 323 -16.10 -3.26 3.06
C ASN A 323 -16.57 -1.98 3.75
N MET A 324 -17.04 -1.01 2.95
CA MET A 324 -17.47 0.28 3.48
C MET A 324 -18.79 0.15 4.25
N ASP A 325 -18.78 0.58 5.51
CA ASP A 325 -19.94 0.66 6.39
C ASP A 325 -20.58 2.05 6.34
N LEU A 326 -21.68 2.22 7.08
CA LEU A 326 -22.31 3.53 7.26
C LEU A 326 -22.55 3.84 8.74
N PHE A 327 -21.84 4.84 9.25
CA PHE A 327 -22.13 5.49 10.52
C PHE A 327 -23.31 6.46 10.39
N SER A 328 -24.18 6.49 11.39
CA SER A 328 -25.22 7.51 11.49
C SER A 328 -25.64 7.76 12.94
N ALA A 329 -25.99 9.01 13.27
CA ALA A 329 -26.52 9.36 14.57
C ALA A 329 -27.70 10.34 14.50
N GLU A 330 -28.48 10.42 15.59
CA GLU A 330 -29.70 11.24 15.70
C GLU A 330 -29.60 12.30 16.79
N MET A 331 -29.98 13.53 16.45
CA MET A 331 -30.03 14.66 17.37
C MET A 331 -31.30 14.64 18.23
N ARG A 332 -31.14 14.97 19.52
CA ARG A 332 -32.18 15.20 20.52
C ARG A 332 -32.49 16.69 20.69
N LEU A 333 -32.77 17.40 19.59
CA LEU A 333 -33.02 18.84 19.57
C LEU A 333 -34.00 19.29 20.68
N ASN A 334 -33.54 20.14 21.61
CA ASN A 334 -34.30 20.58 22.80
C ASN A 334 -34.87 19.43 23.67
N GLY A 335 -34.21 18.28 23.71
CA GLY A 335 -34.64 17.08 24.44
C GLY A 335 -35.67 16.21 23.73
N ALA A 336 -36.01 16.54 22.48
CA ALA A 336 -36.80 15.67 21.62
C ALA A 336 -36.10 14.34 21.35
N ASN A 337 -36.79 13.43 20.65
CA ASN A 337 -36.28 12.12 20.26
C ASN A 337 -35.58 11.34 21.41
N ALA A 338 -36.29 11.08 22.51
CA ALA A 338 -35.72 10.37 23.68
C ALA A 338 -35.15 8.97 23.36
N GLU A 339 -35.58 8.36 22.25
CA GLU A 339 -35.12 7.07 21.73
C GLU A 339 -34.12 7.26 20.57
N SER A 340 -33.33 8.36 20.58
CA SER A 340 -32.35 8.68 19.54
C SER A 340 -31.33 7.56 19.36
N LYS A 341 -30.91 7.30 18.13
CA LYS A 341 -30.01 6.19 17.82
C LYS A 341 -28.66 6.66 17.31
N VAL A 342 -27.61 6.10 17.90
CA VAL A 342 -26.27 5.98 17.32
C VAL A 342 -26.19 4.58 16.73
N ARG A 343 -25.90 4.48 15.43
CA ARG A 343 -25.99 3.23 14.65
C ARG A 343 -24.81 3.10 13.69
N ILE A 344 -24.46 1.86 13.41
CA ILE A 344 -23.48 1.48 12.39
C ILE A 344 -24.16 0.42 11.53
N LEU A 345 -24.04 0.55 10.21
CA LEU A 345 -24.58 -0.41 9.26
C LEU A 345 -23.42 -1.09 8.56
N TYR A 346 -23.17 -2.35 8.90
CA TYR A 346 -22.07 -3.13 8.35
C TYR A 346 -22.36 -3.56 6.91
N GLY A 347 -21.49 -3.18 5.97
CA GLY A 347 -21.62 -3.44 4.54
C GLY A 347 -21.11 -4.83 4.14
N ASP A 348 -21.74 -5.47 3.14
CA ASP A 348 -21.26 -6.77 2.62
C ASP A 348 -20.41 -6.64 1.35
N GLY A 349 -19.98 -5.43 1.00
CA GLY A 349 -19.29 -5.08 -0.25
C GLY A 349 -20.12 -5.27 -1.53
N ASN A 350 -21.34 -5.80 -1.43
CA ASN A 350 -22.28 -6.03 -2.51
C ASN A 350 -23.46 -5.03 -2.48
N GLY A 351 -23.40 -4.04 -1.58
CA GLY A 351 -24.40 -3.01 -1.40
C GLY A 351 -25.56 -3.38 -0.47
N ASN A 352 -25.51 -4.54 0.20
CA ASN A 352 -26.40 -4.83 1.33
C ASN A 352 -25.74 -4.36 2.63
N MET A 353 -26.55 -4.01 3.63
CA MET A 353 -26.04 -3.50 4.90
C MET A 353 -26.84 -4.03 6.09
N THR A 354 -26.14 -4.34 7.20
CA THR A 354 -26.72 -4.92 8.42
C THR A 354 -26.60 -3.94 9.58
N ALA A 355 -27.73 -3.44 10.08
CA ALA A 355 -27.76 -2.39 11.10
C ALA A 355 -27.54 -2.91 12.53
N SER A 356 -26.52 -2.38 13.20
CA SER A 356 -26.30 -2.44 14.65
C SER A 356 -26.65 -1.12 15.33
N ILE A 357 -27.08 -1.17 16.60
CA ILE A 357 -27.38 -0.01 17.43
C ILE A 357 -26.34 0.08 18.55
N VAL A 358 -25.36 0.96 18.38
CA VAL A 358 -24.31 1.25 19.37
C VAL A 358 -24.91 1.88 20.62
N LYS A 359 -25.78 2.88 20.46
CA LYS A 359 -26.40 3.58 21.60
C LYS A 359 -27.83 4.01 21.31
N THR A 360 -28.67 3.98 22.34
CA THR A 360 -29.99 4.63 22.34
C THR A 360 -30.03 5.73 23.41
N GLY A 361 -30.65 6.87 23.09
CA GLY A 361 -30.91 8.00 23.99
C GLY A 361 -29.78 9.05 24.09
N LEU A 362 -28.71 8.93 23.32
CA LEU A 362 -27.61 9.91 23.27
C LEU A 362 -27.93 11.03 22.27
N ASP A 363 -27.63 12.30 22.61
CA ASP A 363 -27.74 13.43 21.67
C ASP A 363 -26.46 13.54 20.84
N VAL A 364 -26.57 13.47 19.51
CA VAL A 364 -25.45 13.58 18.58
C VAL A 364 -25.84 14.45 17.38
N HIS A 365 -25.01 15.42 17.06
CA HIS A 365 -25.14 16.38 15.96
C HIS A 365 -23.74 16.73 15.47
N GLU A 366 -23.43 16.53 14.18
CA GLU A 366 -22.06 16.58 13.64
C GLU A 366 -21.09 15.64 14.37
N GLY A 367 -21.60 14.48 14.84
CA GLY A 367 -20.73 13.43 15.34
C GLY A 367 -19.88 12.87 14.20
N LYS A 368 -18.63 12.50 14.53
CA LYS A 368 -17.64 11.95 13.60
C LYS A 368 -17.02 10.68 14.18
N MET A 369 -16.54 9.78 13.32
CA MET A 369 -15.74 8.61 13.69
C MET A 369 -14.28 8.78 13.26
N ALA A 370 -13.38 8.30 14.12
CA ALA A 370 -11.93 8.20 13.98
C ALA A 370 -11.41 7.40 15.19
N ASP A 371 -10.19 6.85 15.14
CA ASP A 371 -9.48 6.40 16.34
C ASP A 371 -9.19 7.61 17.26
N LEU A 372 -9.83 7.70 18.44
CA LEU A 372 -9.70 8.84 19.38
C LEU A 372 -8.89 8.48 20.62
N ASP A 373 -8.35 7.26 20.69
CA ASP A 373 -7.75 6.74 21.90
C ASP A 373 -6.35 6.13 21.69
N GLY A 374 -6.05 5.77 20.45
CA GLY A 374 -4.76 5.34 19.92
C GLY A 374 -4.60 3.82 19.82
N ASP A 375 -5.69 3.04 19.88
CA ASP A 375 -5.64 1.58 19.90
C ASP A 375 -5.86 0.91 18.52
N GLY A 376 -6.23 1.69 17.51
CA GLY A 376 -6.43 1.24 16.14
C GLY A 376 -7.81 0.66 15.82
N ASP A 377 -8.86 1.03 16.55
CA ASP A 377 -10.23 0.90 16.06
C ASP A 377 -11.00 2.24 16.02
N PHE A 378 -12.18 2.25 15.38
CA PHE A 378 -12.93 3.48 15.14
C PHE A 378 -13.86 3.83 16.32
N ASP A 379 -13.53 4.92 17.02
CA ASP A 379 -14.37 5.54 18.04
C ASP A 379 -15.43 6.48 17.46
N ILE A 380 -16.34 6.98 18.31
CA ILE A 380 -17.35 7.99 17.94
C ILE A 380 -17.25 9.23 18.83
N LEU A 381 -16.91 10.38 18.24
CA LEU A 381 -17.12 11.70 18.83
C LEU A 381 -18.61 12.03 18.83
N ALA A 382 -19.26 11.85 19.98
CA ALA A 382 -20.69 12.03 20.15
C ALA A 382 -21.02 13.44 20.67
N LYS A 383 -20.80 14.47 19.83
CA LYS A 383 -21.10 15.88 20.17
C LYS A 383 -22.61 16.16 20.17
N PRO A 384 -23.25 16.53 21.29
CA PRO A 384 -24.64 16.99 21.30
C PRO A 384 -24.78 18.38 20.67
N TYR A 385 -26.00 18.83 20.36
CA TYR A 385 -26.24 20.20 19.90
C TYR A 385 -26.59 21.14 21.05
N ASN A 386 -27.76 20.91 21.67
CA ASN A 386 -28.32 21.80 22.68
C ASN A 386 -29.18 21.12 23.75
N PHE A 387 -29.21 19.78 23.77
CA PHE A 387 -29.81 19.04 24.86
C PHE A 387 -28.73 18.52 25.79
N GLU A 388 -28.95 18.67 27.09
CA GLU A 388 -28.03 18.18 28.10
C GLU A 388 -26.61 18.79 28.00
N THR A 389 -26.48 19.98 27.41
CA THR A 389 -25.25 20.77 27.25
C THR A 389 -24.99 21.73 28.42
N PRO A 390 -23.76 22.29 28.57
CA PRO A 390 -22.53 21.93 27.87
C PRO A 390 -22.10 20.51 28.25
N ASN A 391 -21.89 19.68 27.24
CA ASN A 391 -21.45 18.30 27.42
C ASN A 391 -20.80 17.82 26.14
N ILE A 392 -19.76 17.02 26.27
CA ILE A 392 -19.19 16.25 25.18
C ILE A 392 -19.11 14.78 25.59
N ALA A 393 -19.26 13.88 24.63
CA ALA A 393 -19.18 12.46 24.84
C ALA A 393 -18.30 11.81 23.76
N VAL A 394 -17.61 10.74 24.15
CA VAL A 394 -16.91 9.83 23.25
C VAL A 394 -17.42 8.42 23.56
N LEU A 395 -17.75 7.65 22.53
CA LEU A 395 -17.96 6.22 22.65
C LEU A 395 -16.69 5.57 22.14
N LEU A 396 -15.91 5.01 23.06
CA LEU A 396 -14.76 4.18 22.72
C LEU A 396 -15.26 2.79 22.28
N GLN A 397 -14.71 2.22 21.23
CA GLN A 397 -14.96 0.82 20.89
C GLN A 397 -13.99 -0.08 21.69
N GLU A 398 -14.47 -1.29 22.03
CA GLU A 398 -13.81 -2.15 23.01
C GLU A 398 -13.92 -3.62 22.58
N GLY A 399 -12.78 -4.26 22.32
CA GLY A 399 -12.67 -5.70 22.06
C GLY A 399 -12.21 -6.11 20.66
N GLY A 400 -11.72 -5.16 19.84
CA GLY A 400 -11.02 -5.46 18.60
C GLY A 400 -9.79 -6.35 18.84
N THR A 401 -9.63 -7.42 18.05
CA THR A 401 -8.42 -8.23 18.10
C THR A 401 -7.38 -7.69 17.13
N SER A 402 -6.47 -6.86 17.65
CA SER A 402 -5.31 -6.28 16.94
C SER A 402 -5.67 -5.22 15.90
N ALA A 403 -5.01 -4.07 15.99
CA ALA A 403 -5.12 -2.88 15.13
C ALA A 403 -5.29 -3.16 13.61
N PRO A 404 -5.99 -2.24 12.93
CA PRO A 404 -5.26 -1.26 12.13
C PRO A 404 -5.65 0.19 12.44
N THR A 405 -4.64 0.99 12.78
CA THR A 405 -4.73 2.46 12.93
C THR A 405 -5.40 3.10 11.71
N SER A 406 -6.58 3.66 11.93
CA SER A 406 -7.39 4.32 10.91
C SER A 406 -7.79 5.72 11.38
N THR A 407 -6.78 6.58 11.41
CA THR A 407 -6.98 8.04 11.40
C THR A 407 -7.25 8.45 9.94
N PRO A 408 -8.19 9.37 9.66
CA PRO A 408 -8.35 9.93 8.32
C PRO A 408 -7.24 10.95 8.06
N VAL A 409 -6.06 10.47 7.68
CA VAL A 409 -4.89 11.29 7.31
C VAL A 409 -4.69 11.27 5.81
N VAL A 410 -4.36 12.44 5.27
CA VAL A 410 -4.00 12.66 3.88
C VAL A 410 -2.72 11.88 3.56
N GLY A 411 -2.83 10.81 2.78
CA GLY A 411 -1.73 10.10 2.12
C GLY A 411 -0.51 9.79 2.99
N GLY A 412 -0.62 8.82 3.91
CA GLY A 412 0.49 8.30 4.70
C GLY A 412 0.70 6.81 4.45
N GLY A 413 1.85 6.42 3.91
CA GLY A 413 2.19 5.01 3.69
C GLY A 413 2.33 4.26 5.02
N GLY A 414 1.80 3.04 5.11
CA GLY A 414 1.89 2.23 6.32
C GLY A 414 3.24 1.51 6.43
N LEU A 415 3.88 1.51 7.61
CA LEU A 415 5.08 0.69 7.84
C LEU A 415 4.77 -0.78 8.18
N ASP A 416 3.56 -1.08 8.64
CA ASP A 416 3.23 -2.36 9.30
C ASP A 416 2.17 -3.22 8.58
N SER A 417 1.61 -2.78 7.44
CA SER A 417 0.56 -3.51 6.70
C SER A 417 1.05 -3.93 5.31
N TRP A 418 1.25 -5.22 5.05
CA TRP A 418 1.87 -5.69 3.80
C TRP A 418 1.27 -7.00 3.26
N GLU A 419 0.88 -7.02 1.98
CA GLU A 419 0.44 -8.24 1.27
C GLU A 419 1.48 -8.73 0.25
N ARG A 420 2.15 -9.84 0.56
CA ARG A 420 3.05 -10.51 -0.40
C ARG A 420 2.28 -11.25 -1.50
N LYS A 421 2.51 -10.84 -2.75
CA LYS A 421 2.01 -11.46 -3.99
C LYS A 421 3.15 -12.07 -4.82
N LEU A 422 2.90 -13.22 -5.45
CA LEU A 422 3.82 -13.81 -6.43
C LEU A 422 3.50 -13.27 -7.83
N VAL A 423 4.42 -12.53 -8.42
CA VAL A 423 4.29 -11.99 -9.79
C VAL A 423 4.61 -13.09 -10.82
N GLY A 424 5.69 -13.85 -10.60
CA GLY A 424 6.00 -15.01 -11.43
C GLY A 424 7.42 -15.54 -11.27
N GLU A 425 7.81 -16.43 -12.19
CA GLU A 425 9.07 -17.20 -12.08
C GLU A 425 9.92 -17.16 -13.37
N VAL A 426 11.25 -17.16 -13.19
CA VAL A 426 12.27 -17.31 -14.25
C VAL A 426 13.11 -18.54 -13.93
N THR A 427 12.52 -19.72 -14.08
CA THR A 427 13.11 -20.98 -13.58
C THR A 427 14.46 -21.34 -14.21
N ASP A 428 14.76 -20.85 -15.42
CA ASP A 428 15.91 -21.27 -16.23
C ASP A 428 17.18 -20.41 -16.10
N ARG A 429 17.15 -19.26 -15.42
CA ARG A 429 18.36 -18.44 -15.16
C ARG A 429 18.29 -17.69 -13.83
N ASN A 430 19.44 -17.25 -13.35
CA ASN A 430 19.49 -16.30 -12.24
C ASN A 430 19.11 -14.90 -12.77
N ILE A 431 18.28 -14.21 -12.03
CA ILE A 431 17.78 -12.86 -12.33
C ILE A 431 18.68 -11.82 -11.65
N LEU A 432 19.02 -10.76 -12.39
CA LEU A 432 20.12 -9.84 -12.04
C LEU A 432 19.67 -8.40 -11.76
N ALA A 433 18.49 -8.02 -12.24
CA ALA A 433 17.83 -6.76 -11.96
C ALA A 433 16.31 -6.96 -12.05
N VAL A 434 15.58 -6.03 -11.44
CA VAL A 434 14.14 -5.84 -11.63
C VAL A 434 13.87 -4.36 -11.79
N THR A 435 12.72 -4.01 -12.35
CA THR A 435 12.11 -2.68 -12.27
C THR A 435 10.60 -2.82 -12.51
N ALA A 436 9.83 -1.79 -12.19
CA ALA A 436 8.42 -1.69 -12.51
C ALA A 436 8.17 -0.42 -13.34
N VAL A 437 7.79 -0.59 -14.60
CA VAL A 437 7.62 0.49 -15.59
C VAL A 437 6.55 0.13 -16.60
N ASN A 438 5.82 1.12 -17.10
CA ASN A 438 4.85 0.93 -18.19
C ASN A 438 5.59 0.58 -19.50
N VAL A 439 5.63 -0.71 -19.88
CA VAL A 439 6.33 -1.15 -21.10
C VAL A 439 5.41 -1.24 -22.32
N ASP A 440 4.11 -1.50 -22.11
CA ASP A 440 3.18 -1.78 -23.19
C ASP A 440 2.24 -0.61 -23.55
N GLY A 441 2.27 0.46 -22.75
CA GLY A 441 1.64 1.75 -23.03
C GLY A 441 0.23 1.91 -22.48
N ASP A 442 -0.26 1.02 -21.62
CA ASP A 442 -1.62 1.09 -21.05
C ASP A 442 -1.75 1.95 -19.78
N SER A 443 -0.66 2.60 -19.37
CA SER A 443 -0.51 3.44 -18.17
C SER A 443 -0.36 2.71 -16.85
N LYS A 444 -0.24 1.39 -16.85
CA LYS A 444 0.05 0.57 -15.66
C LYS A 444 1.56 0.26 -15.54
N LYS A 445 2.06 -0.01 -14.33
CA LYS A 445 3.48 -0.31 -14.09
C LYS A 445 3.72 -1.83 -14.19
N ASP A 446 4.30 -2.26 -15.31
CA ASP A 446 4.62 -3.68 -15.56
C ASP A 446 5.97 -4.07 -14.94
N ILE A 447 6.09 -5.30 -14.41
CA ILE A 447 7.32 -5.76 -13.74
C ILE A 447 8.25 -6.43 -14.76
N VAL A 448 9.50 -5.97 -14.87
CA VAL A 448 10.49 -6.46 -15.84
C VAL A 448 11.66 -7.12 -15.12
N THR A 449 11.99 -8.38 -15.48
CA THR A 449 13.19 -9.07 -14.95
C THR A 449 13.59 -10.29 -15.80
N GLY A 450 14.90 -10.58 -15.87
CA GLY A 450 15.40 -11.66 -16.72
C GLY A 450 15.17 -11.39 -18.20
N ASP A 451 14.63 -12.36 -18.94
CA ASP A 451 14.25 -12.22 -20.35
C ASP A 451 12.78 -11.82 -20.56
N SER A 452 12.10 -11.44 -19.49
CA SER A 452 10.65 -11.41 -19.41
C SER A 452 10.12 -10.14 -18.75
N TRP A 453 8.87 -9.82 -19.05
CA TRP A 453 8.08 -8.84 -18.30
C TRP A 453 6.71 -9.44 -17.96
N TRP A 454 6.08 -8.92 -16.91
CA TRP A 454 4.77 -9.37 -16.44
C TRP A 454 3.83 -8.21 -16.51
N LYS A 455 2.80 -8.36 -17.36
CA LYS A 455 1.77 -7.36 -17.51
C LYS A 455 0.98 -7.21 -16.21
N GLN A 456 0.86 -5.98 -15.71
CA GLN A 456 0.05 -5.69 -14.53
C GLN A 456 -1.43 -6.03 -14.81
N PRO A 457 -2.10 -6.77 -13.92
CA PRO A 457 -3.54 -7.00 -14.02
C PRO A 457 -4.37 -5.71 -13.79
N ALA A 458 -5.67 -5.78 -14.05
CA ALA A 458 -6.59 -4.67 -13.79
C ALA A 458 -6.57 -4.22 -12.32
N THR A 459 -6.53 -5.19 -11.40
CA THR A 459 -6.31 -5.05 -9.95
C THR A 459 -5.16 -5.96 -9.53
N LEU A 460 -4.35 -5.60 -8.53
CA LEU A 460 -3.17 -6.38 -8.11
C LEU A 460 -3.46 -7.84 -7.69
N THR A 461 -4.70 -8.14 -7.34
CA THR A 461 -5.23 -9.49 -7.06
C THR A 461 -5.44 -10.37 -8.31
N GLY A 462 -5.31 -9.81 -9.51
CA GLY A 462 -5.46 -10.53 -10.78
C GLY A 462 -4.22 -11.33 -11.20
N ASN A 463 -4.33 -12.01 -12.34
CA ASN A 463 -3.23 -12.81 -12.88
C ASN A 463 -2.26 -11.93 -13.68
N TRP A 464 -1.02 -11.82 -13.20
CA TRP A 464 0.11 -11.22 -13.93
C TRP A 464 0.45 -12.05 -15.17
N ILE A 465 0.46 -11.43 -16.35
CA ILE A 465 0.66 -12.15 -17.62
C ILE A 465 2.11 -12.05 -18.06
N LYS A 466 2.84 -13.17 -18.01
CA LYS A 466 4.24 -13.24 -18.45
C LYS A 466 4.36 -13.14 -19.98
N ASN A 467 5.22 -12.22 -20.43
CA ASN A 467 5.62 -12.01 -21.81
C ASN A 467 7.15 -12.12 -21.93
N GLU A 468 7.65 -12.62 -23.06
CA GLU A 468 9.08 -12.57 -23.41
C GLU A 468 9.42 -11.17 -23.94
N ILE A 469 10.60 -10.62 -23.61
CA ILE A 469 11.04 -9.31 -24.09
C ILE A 469 11.29 -9.39 -25.61
N ALA A 470 12.35 -10.11 -26.02
CA ALA A 470 12.66 -10.33 -27.43
C ALA A 470 13.58 -11.55 -27.59
N ASN A 471 13.38 -12.32 -28.67
CA ASN A 471 14.23 -13.45 -29.01
C ASN A 471 15.70 -13.02 -29.16
N GLY A 472 16.56 -13.53 -28.27
CA GLY A 472 17.98 -13.18 -28.20
C GLY A 472 18.37 -12.26 -27.03
N PHE A 473 17.40 -11.82 -26.22
CA PHE A 473 17.60 -11.15 -24.93
C PHE A 473 17.69 -12.20 -23.80
N ASP A 474 18.66 -12.10 -22.88
CA ASP A 474 18.96 -13.14 -21.88
C ASP A 474 18.71 -12.67 -20.43
N ASN A 475 19.07 -11.43 -20.09
CA ASN A 475 18.82 -10.83 -18.78
C ASN A 475 18.65 -9.31 -18.87
N PHE A 476 17.70 -8.75 -18.12
CA PHE A 476 17.43 -7.32 -17.98
C PHE A 476 18.44 -6.67 -17.03
N PHE A 477 18.82 -5.41 -17.31
CA PHE A 477 19.68 -4.60 -16.45
C PHE A 477 19.12 -3.21 -16.13
N TYR A 478 18.55 -2.50 -17.11
CA TYR A 478 18.08 -1.12 -16.92
C TYR A 478 17.07 -0.73 -18.01
N ALA A 479 16.20 0.25 -17.72
CA ALA A 479 15.19 0.77 -18.64
C ALA A 479 15.38 2.28 -18.87
N GLY A 480 15.21 2.76 -20.10
CA GLY A 480 15.41 4.17 -20.47
C GLY A 480 14.98 4.48 -21.92
N ASN A 481 14.81 5.76 -22.24
CA ASN A 481 14.40 6.20 -23.59
C ASN A 481 15.61 6.26 -24.52
N PHE A 482 15.91 5.13 -25.18
CA PHE A 482 17.10 4.99 -26.00
C PHE A 482 16.82 5.21 -27.50
N GLY A 483 15.60 4.92 -27.96
CA GLY A 483 15.13 5.17 -29.31
C GLY A 483 14.89 6.65 -29.64
N GLY A 484 14.66 7.49 -28.62
CA GLY A 484 14.33 8.90 -28.80
C GLY A 484 12.88 9.14 -29.23
N ASP A 485 11.99 8.18 -28.98
CA ASP A 485 10.55 8.22 -29.28
C ASP A 485 9.67 8.34 -28.02
N ASN A 486 10.29 8.63 -26.88
CA ASN A 486 9.66 8.80 -25.56
C ASN A 486 8.97 7.54 -25.00
N LYS A 487 9.36 6.36 -25.50
CA LYS A 487 9.06 5.08 -24.85
C LYS A 487 10.26 4.60 -24.04
N LEU A 488 9.99 3.78 -23.03
CA LEU A 488 11.05 3.10 -22.29
C LEU A 488 11.46 1.83 -23.04
N ASP A 489 12.73 1.78 -23.42
CA ASP A 489 13.40 0.63 -23.98
C ASP A 489 14.18 -0.11 -22.88
N LEU A 490 14.50 -1.38 -23.11
CA LEU A 490 15.16 -2.22 -22.12
C LEU A 490 16.59 -2.55 -22.57
N ILE A 491 17.60 -2.28 -21.74
CA ILE A 491 18.96 -2.80 -21.96
C ILE A 491 19.17 -4.08 -21.14
N GLY A 492 19.89 -5.02 -21.74
CA GLY A 492 20.13 -6.34 -21.18
C GLY A 492 21.33 -7.04 -21.84
N SER A 493 21.50 -8.31 -21.52
CA SER A 493 22.51 -9.17 -22.13
C SER A 493 21.97 -10.00 -23.29
N ARG A 494 22.84 -10.34 -24.24
CA ARG A 494 22.54 -11.17 -25.40
C ARG A 494 22.60 -12.65 -25.04
N ALA A 495 21.61 -13.41 -25.49
CA ALA A 495 21.62 -14.86 -25.39
C ALA A 495 22.72 -15.46 -26.29
N SER A 496 23.59 -16.28 -25.71
CA SER A 496 24.64 -16.99 -26.44
C SER A 496 24.22 -18.42 -26.75
N ALA A 497 24.65 -18.95 -27.90
CA ALA A 497 24.55 -20.39 -28.20
C ALA A 497 25.39 -21.27 -27.24
N SER A 498 26.24 -20.67 -26.41
CA SER A 498 26.96 -21.33 -25.30
C SER A 498 26.30 -21.16 -23.92
N SER A 499 25.14 -20.51 -23.84
CA SER A 499 24.38 -20.34 -22.60
C SER A 499 23.67 -21.66 -22.21
N THR A 500 23.62 -21.90 -20.91
CA THR A 500 23.02 -23.03 -20.21
C THR A 500 22.36 -22.50 -18.93
N ASP A 501 21.42 -23.23 -18.33
CA ASP A 501 20.65 -22.76 -17.18
C ASP A 501 21.49 -22.43 -15.92
N ALA A 502 22.76 -22.88 -15.92
CA ALA A 502 23.77 -22.59 -14.90
C ALA A 502 24.63 -21.34 -15.20
N ASN A 503 24.67 -20.84 -16.45
CA ASN A 503 25.53 -19.72 -16.85
C ASN A 503 24.86 -18.63 -17.71
N ARG A 504 23.55 -18.68 -18.01
CA ARG A 504 22.78 -17.61 -18.70
C ARG A 504 22.96 -16.21 -18.10
N HIS A 505 23.28 -16.11 -16.80
CA HIS A 505 23.61 -14.83 -16.16
C HIS A 505 25.02 -14.27 -16.52
N ASN A 506 25.93 -15.03 -17.15
CA ASN A 506 27.33 -14.62 -17.41
C ASN A 506 27.57 -13.99 -18.80
N SER A 507 26.56 -13.35 -19.40
CA SER A 507 26.70 -12.73 -20.72
C SER A 507 27.01 -11.24 -20.61
N ARG A 508 28.22 -10.86 -21.04
CA ARG A 508 28.68 -9.46 -21.10
C ARG A 508 28.26 -8.73 -22.37
N ASP A 509 27.83 -9.45 -23.39
CA ASP A 509 27.44 -8.85 -24.66
C ASP A 509 26.13 -8.12 -24.48
N LEU A 510 26.18 -6.78 -24.38
CA LEU A 510 25.00 -5.95 -24.18
C LEU A 510 24.18 -5.80 -25.47
N VAL A 511 22.86 -5.74 -25.31
CA VAL A 511 21.85 -5.49 -26.33
C VAL A 511 20.75 -4.63 -25.73
N TRP A 512 19.99 -3.93 -26.57
CA TRP A 512 18.78 -3.26 -26.12
C TRP A 512 17.59 -3.71 -26.96
N ALA A 513 16.42 -3.76 -26.34
CA ALA A 513 15.16 -4.13 -26.92
C ALA A 513 14.28 -2.88 -26.96
N LYS A 514 13.95 -2.43 -28.17
CA LYS A 514 13.18 -1.21 -28.42
C LYS A 514 11.69 -1.49 -28.28
N SER A 515 10.94 -0.65 -27.57
CA SER A 515 9.49 -0.84 -27.34
C SER A 515 8.66 -0.52 -28.60
N GLU A 516 7.91 -1.51 -29.08
CA GLU A 516 7.09 -1.44 -30.29
C GLU A 516 5.71 -2.10 -30.06
N ASN A 517 4.72 -1.29 -29.68
CA ASN A 517 3.29 -1.66 -29.56
C ASN A 517 3.06 -3.02 -28.86
N ASN A 518 3.35 -3.07 -27.56
CA ASN A 518 3.20 -4.24 -26.68
C ASN A 518 4.14 -5.42 -27.05
N SER A 519 5.23 -5.15 -27.77
CA SER A 519 6.32 -6.08 -28.08
C SER A 519 7.65 -5.34 -28.09
N PHE A 520 8.78 -6.06 -28.19
CA PHE A 520 10.08 -5.41 -28.39
C PHE A 520 10.84 -5.96 -29.61
N THR A 521 11.58 -5.06 -30.27
CA THR A 521 12.52 -5.40 -31.34
C THR A 521 13.96 -5.31 -30.84
N LEU A 522 14.72 -6.40 -30.96
CA LEU A 522 16.10 -6.49 -30.47
C LEU A 522 17.11 -5.77 -31.37
N ILE A 523 17.69 -4.68 -30.87
CA ILE A 523 18.70 -3.89 -31.58
C ILE A 523 20.10 -4.34 -31.16
N ASN A 524 20.95 -4.61 -32.16
CA ASN A 524 22.27 -5.23 -32.00
C ASN A 524 23.40 -4.28 -32.46
N ASN A 525 23.31 -3.00 -32.09
CA ASN A 525 24.27 -1.94 -32.45
C ASN A 525 25.24 -1.55 -31.30
N ILE A 526 25.17 -2.23 -30.16
CA ILE A 526 26.11 -2.02 -29.03
C ILE A 526 27.43 -2.75 -29.28
N GLN A 527 28.54 -2.05 -29.05
CA GLN A 527 29.88 -2.64 -29.05
C GLN A 527 30.02 -3.68 -27.92
N SER A 528 30.39 -4.92 -28.26
CA SER A 528 30.74 -5.96 -27.28
C SER A 528 31.89 -5.51 -26.34
N PRO A 529 31.72 -5.61 -25.01
CA PRO A 529 32.81 -5.39 -24.06
C PRO A 529 33.95 -6.39 -24.22
N THR A 530 35.18 -5.93 -23.98
CA THR A 530 36.38 -6.78 -23.96
C THR A 530 36.68 -7.38 -22.58
N VAL A 531 36.04 -6.86 -21.53
CA VAL A 531 36.17 -7.25 -20.12
C VAL A 531 34.79 -7.49 -19.49
N GLY A 532 34.73 -7.85 -18.21
CA GLY A 532 33.48 -8.11 -17.50
C GLY A 532 32.82 -9.47 -17.82
N ASP A 533 31.78 -9.81 -17.07
CA ASP A 533 30.95 -11.00 -17.22
C ASP A 533 29.45 -10.66 -17.25
N PHE A 534 28.96 -9.86 -16.30
CA PHE A 534 27.65 -9.19 -16.35
C PHE A 534 27.69 -7.94 -15.45
N PRO A 535 26.93 -6.88 -15.78
CA PRO A 535 26.79 -5.75 -14.87
C PRO A 535 25.81 -6.06 -13.75
N GLN A 536 26.06 -5.49 -12.57
CA GLN A 536 25.14 -5.44 -11.43
C GLN A 536 24.77 -4.01 -11.04
N GLY A 537 25.59 -3.03 -11.43
CA GLY A 537 25.24 -1.61 -11.42
C GLY A 537 25.17 -1.09 -12.85
N VAL A 538 23.99 -0.60 -13.24
CA VAL A 538 23.76 0.16 -14.48
C VAL A 538 22.88 1.36 -14.13
N LYS A 539 23.34 2.57 -14.45
CA LYS A 539 22.54 3.80 -14.39
C LYS A 539 22.90 4.70 -15.57
N GLU A 540 21.95 5.52 -16.01
CA GLU A 540 22.22 6.61 -16.94
C GLU A 540 22.86 7.81 -16.20
N ILE A 541 23.77 8.51 -16.88
CA ILE A 541 24.43 9.73 -16.42
C ILE A 541 24.72 10.62 -17.64
N GLN A 542 24.46 11.92 -17.52
CA GLN A 542 24.87 12.90 -18.51
C GLN A 542 26.30 13.39 -18.20
N ILE A 543 27.20 13.30 -19.18
CA ILE A 543 28.59 13.76 -19.04
C ILE A 543 28.85 14.78 -20.15
N GLY A 544 28.82 16.07 -19.78
CA GLY A 544 28.82 17.17 -20.74
C GLY A 544 27.53 17.20 -21.56
N SER A 545 27.62 17.01 -22.88
CA SER A 545 26.45 16.98 -23.78
C SER A 545 26.03 15.59 -24.22
N ASP A 546 26.62 14.53 -23.65
CA ASP A 546 26.46 13.15 -24.07
C ASP A 546 25.89 12.30 -22.92
N ASN A 547 24.90 11.46 -23.21
CA ASN A 547 24.35 10.49 -22.25
C ASN A 547 25.13 9.18 -22.31
N TYR A 548 25.44 8.63 -21.14
CA TYR A 548 26.15 7.37 -20.96
C TYR A 548 25.39 6.46 -20.00
N LEU A 549 25.45 5.16 -20.24
CA LEU A 549 25.19 4.16 -19.20
C LEU A 549 26.53 3.84 -18.51
N ALA A 550 26.63 4.17 -17.22
CA ALA A 550 27.74 3.77 -16.37
C ALA A 550 27.59 2.28 -16.00
N LEU A 551 28.65 1.48 -16.22
CA LEU A 551 28.62 0.03 -16.05
C LEU A 551 29.57 -0.44 -14.95
N SER A 552 29.01 -1.08 -13.94
CA SER A 552 29.74 -1.79 -12.89
C SER A 552 29.56 -3.31 -13.04
N TRP A 553 30.66 -3.99 -13.32
CA TRP A 553 30.73 -5.43 -13.58
C TRP A 553 30.86 -6.25 -12.29
N HIS A 554 30.20 -7.40 -12.24
CA HIS A 554 30.22 -8.36 -11.14
C HIS A 554 31.63 -8.88 -10.82
N LYS A 555 32.29 -9.58 -11.75
CA LYS A 555 33.49 -10.35 -11.40
C LYS A 555 34.68 -9.44 -11.01
N PRO A 556 35.26 -9.64 -9.80
CA PRO A 556 36.37 -8.83 -9.33
C PRO A 556 37.68 -9.23 -10.03
N ALA A 557 38.04 -8.46 -11.05
CA ALA A 557 39.42 -8.11 -11.31
C ALA A 557 39.53 -6.58 -11.38
N THR A 558 40.74 -6.04 -11.44
CA THR A 558 41.02 -4.59 -11.30
C THR A 558 40.70 -3.77 -12.57
N HIS A 559 39.49 -3.98 -13.08
CA HIS A 559 38.93 -3.30 -14.25
C HIS A 559 38.73 -1.81 -13.98
N ASP A 560 38.98 -1.00 -14.99
CA ASP A 560 38.46 0.36 -15.04
C ASP A 560 36.95 0.32 -15.34
N MET A 561 36.18 1.29 -14.85
CA MET A 561 34.76 1.42 -15.20
C MET A 561 34.57 1.58 -16.71
N GLN A 562 33.43 1.11 -17.20
CA GLN A 562 33.05 1.27 -18.59
C GLN A 562 31.79 2.14 -18.70
N PHE A 563 31.77 2.97 -19.73
CA PHE A 563 30.69 3.90 -20.02
C PHE A 563 30.23 3.66 -21.45
N LEU A 564 28.98 3.26 -21.61
CA LEU A 564 28.38 2.99 -22.91
C LEU A 564 27.65 4.24 -23.39
N LYS A 565 28.13 4.86 -24.47
CA LYS A 565 27.50 6.08 -25.01
C LYS A 565 26.18 5.74 -25.71
N VAL A 566 25.07 6.27 -25.18
CA VAL A 566 23.73 6.15 -25.80
C VAL A 566 23.75 6.92 -27.13
N SER A 567 23.38 6.25 -28.22
CA SER A 567 23.49 6.82 -29.59
C SER A 567 22.29 6.53 -30.50
N GLY A 568 21.18 6.05 -29.93
CA GLY A 568 19.96 5.71 -30.68
C GLY A 568 20.08 4.50 -31.63
N GLU A 569 19.06 4.27 -32.44
CA GLU A 569 18.98 3.13 -33.37
C GLU A 569 19.93 3.27 -34.57
N SER A 570 20.12 4.49 -35.07
CA SER A 570 20.83 4.74 -36.34
C SER A 570 22.36 4.72 -36.28
N ALA A 571 22.95 4.63 -35.09
CA ALA A 571 24.40 4.65 -34.87
C ALA A 571 24.85 3.49 -33.95
N ASN A 572 26.12 3.10 -34.03
CA ASN A 572 26.69 2.11 -33.12
C ASN A 572 27.05 2.76 -31.79
N TRP A 573 26.68 2.13 -30.67
CA TRP A 573 27.00 2.63 -29.34
C TRP A 573 28.41 2.19 -28.95
N SER A 574 29.26 3.15 -28.58
CA SER A 574 30.67 2.92 -28.26
C SER A 574 30.91 2.81 -26.76
N LEU A 575 31.72 1.83 -26.35
CA LEU A 575 32.23 1.73 -24.99
C LEU A 575 33.48 2.60 -24.81
N THR A 576 33.46 3.42 -23.76
CA THR A 576 34.61 4.20 -23.28
C THR A 576 35.06 3.66 -21.93
N THR A 577 36.38 3.65 -21.70
CA THR A 577 36.99 3.22 -20.44
C THR A 577 37.95 4.33 -19.97
N PRO A 578 37.48 5.28 -19.14
CA PRO A 578 38.29 6.36 -18.61
C PRO A 578 39.49 5.83 -17.82
N THR A 579 40.67 6.43 -18.03
CA THR A 579 41.90 5.93 -17.39
C THR A 579 41.93 6.29 -15.91
N GLY A 580 42.03 5.28 -15.03
CA GLY A 580 42.21 5.48 -13.60
C GLY A 580 40.92 5.48 -12.78
N ILE A 581 39.75 5.41 -13.42
CA ILE A 581 38.46 5.24 -12.75
C ILE A 581 38.23 3.76 -12.51
N LYS A 582 38.43 3.29 -11.27
CA LYS A 582 38.30 1.87 -10.89
C LYS A 582 36.91 1.57 -10.36
N SER A 583 36.25 0.54 -10.92
CA SER A 583 35.00 0.05 -10.34
C SER A 583 35.24 -0.54 -8.94
N GLN A 584 34.24 -0.46 -8.06
CA GLN A 584 34.18 -1.28 -6.84
C GLN A 584 33.26 -2.51 -6.98
N ASN A 585 32.88 -2.86 -8.21
CA ASN A 585 31.90 -3.89 -8.57
C ASN A 585 30.49 -3.51 -8.11
N GLU A 586 29.55 -4.45 -8.23
CA GLU A 586 28.19 -4.33 -7.68
C GLU A 586 27.45 -3.02 -8.02
N GLY A 587 26.69 -2.47 -7.08
CA GLY A 587 25.81 -1.32 -7.28
C GLY A 587 26.53 0.01 -7.50
N LEU A 588 25.78 0.96 -8.06
CA LEU A 588 26.19 2.36 -8.19
C LEU A 588 24.97 3.28 -8.12
N ALA A 589 25.16 4.46 -7.56
CA ALA A 589 24.16 5.52 -7.47
C ALA A 589 24.67 6.78 -8.17
N ILE A 590 23.75 7.64 -8.61
CA ILE A 590 23.99 8.87 -9.36
C ILE A 590 23.38 10.04 -8.58
N GLY A 591 24.02 11.21 -8.63
CA GLY A 591 23.52 12.46 -8.07
C GLY A 591 24.65 13.47 -7.86
N ASP A 592 24.35 14.77 -7.79
CA ASP A 592 25.31 15.82 -7.42
C ASP A 592 25.81 15.61 -5.98
N ILE A 593 27.02 15.06 -5.83
CA ILE A 593 27.62 14.74 -4.52
C ILE A 593 28.34 15.95 -3.93
N ASP A 594 28.80 16.85 -4.79
CA ASP A 594 29.86 17.81 -4.50
C ASP A 594 29.39 19.27 -4.53
N GLY A 595 28.22 19.51 -5.14
CA GLY A 595 27.45 20.75 -5.18
C GLY A 595 27.69 21.61 -6.41
N ASP A 596 28.33 21.07 -7.46
CA ASP A 596 28.71 21.81 -8.67
C ASP A 596 27.64 21.82 -9.78
N GLY A 597 26.58 21.01 -9.63
CA GLY A 597 25.42 20.95 -10.51
C GLY A 597 25.53 19.95 -11.67
N ASP A 598 26.65 19.24 -11.82
CA ASP A 598 26.74 18.03 -12.66
C ASP A 598 26.53 16.77 -11.79
N ASP A 599 25.79 15.77 -12.29
CA ASP A 599 25.59 14.51 -11.56
C ASP A 599 26.89 13.70 -11.46
N ASP A 600 27.23 13.22 -10.25
CA ASP A 600 28.37 12.36 -9.96
C ASP A 600 27.98 10.87 -9.83
N ILE A 601 28.97 9.99 -9.61
CA ILE A 601 28.75 8.55 -9.36
C ILE A 601 29.30 8.15 -7.99
N PHE A 602 28.48 7.50 -7.16
CA PHE A 602 28.94 6.82 -5.94
C PHE A 602 29.00 5.30 -6.14
N GLN A 603 30.08 4.68 -5.66
CA GLN A 603 30.27 3.22 -5.61
C GLN A 603 30.94 2.82 -4.30
N GLY A 604 30.22 2.10 -3.43
CA GLY A 604 30.77 1.44 -2.25
C GLY A 604 31.49 2.35 -1.25
N THR A 605 32.78 2.61 -1.45
CA THR A 605 33.59 3.51 -0.58
C THR A 605 34.32 4.60 -1.35
N LYS A 606 33.86 4.91 -2.57
CA LYS A 606 34.41 5.93 -3.46
C LYS A 606 33.30 6.66 -4.18
N TRP A 607 33.64 7.85 -4.65
CA TRP A 607 32.83 8.59 -5.60
C TRP A 607 33.69 9.08 -6.77
N ILE A 608 33.04 9.40 -7.89
CA ILE A 608 33.67 9.77 -9.15
C ILE A 608 33.05 11.08 -9.59
N ARG A 609 33.86 12.14 -9.62
CA ARG A 609 33.42 13.48 -10.01
C ARG A 609 33.24 13.62 -11.52
N ASN A 610 32.13 14.20 -11.93
CA ASN A 610 31.81 14.51 -13.32
C ASN A 610 32.37 15.87 -13.75
N ASN A 611 33.66 15.92 -14.10
CA ASN A 611 34.30 17.16 -14.57
C ASN A 611 33.91 17.54 -16.03
N GLY A 612 32.64 17.41 -16.40
CA GLY A 612 32.05 17.82 -17.70
C GLY A 612 32.49 17.05 -18.95
N ALA A 613 33.34 16.03 -18.84
CA ALA A 613 33.74 15.18 -19.97
C ALA A 613 34.22 13.78 -19.56
N ILE A 614 33.96 12.79 -20.41
CA ILE A 614 34.25 11.36 -20.11
C ILE A 614 35.73 11.05 -19.83
N ASN A 615 36.65 11.88 -20.31
CA ASN A 615 38.10 11.73 -20.08
C ASN A 615 38.66 12.67 -18.99
N SER A 616 37.82 13.51 -18.37
CA SER A 616 38.20 14.38 -17.24
C SER A 616 37.69 13.88 -15.89
N LEU A 617 36.88 12.81 -15.84
CA LEU A 617 36.40 12.20 -14.59
C LEU A 617 37.55 11.96 -13.59
N THR A 618 37.29 12.20 -12.30
CA THR A 618 38.27 11.96 -11.22
C THR A 618 37.66 11.10 -10.12
N GLN A 619 38.39 10.11 -9.62
CA GLN A 619 37.92 9.24 -8.54
C GLN A 619 38.50 9.63 -7.18
N HIS A 620 37.64 9.66 -6.17
CA HIS A 620 37.91 10.09 -4.80
C HIS A 620 37.50 8.99 -3.80
N VAL A 621 38.10 9.00 -2.62
CA VAL A 621 37.86 7.98 -1.59
C VAL A 621 37.02 8.56 -0.46
N VAL A 622 35.92 7.87 -0.15
CA VAL A 622 34.98 8.17 0.94
C VAL A 622 35.45 7.48 2.22
N ASP A 623 35.79 6.19 2.12
CA ASP A 623 36.35 5.37 3.19
C ASP A 623 37.51 4.51 2.65
N ASP A 624 38.72 4.74 3.18
CA ASP A 624 39.93 3.97 2.90
C ASP A 624 40.15 2.79 3.88
N ASN A 625 39.30 2.69 4.90
CA ASN A 625 39.42 1.80 6.04
C ASN A 625 38.39 0.65 6.03
N LEU A 626 38.24 -0.01 4.88
CA LEU A 626 37.56 -1.31 4.76
C LEU A 626 38.11 -2.38 5.74
N ALA A 627 39.33 -2.18 6.28
CA ALA A 627 39.90 -3.02 7.34
C ALA A 627 39.17 -2.89 8.70
N GLY A 628 38.26 -1.92 8.85
CA GLY A 628 37.35 -1.76 9.97
C GLY A 628 35.94 -2.34 9.72
N LEU A 629 35.76 -3.20 8.71
CA LEU A 629 34.57 -4.05 8.55
C LEU A 629 34.77 -5.37 9.28
N THR A 630 33.71 -5.91 9.91
CA THR A 630 33.78 -7.24 10.53
C THR A 630 33.88 -8.35 9.48
N ALA A 631 33.17 -8.19 8.36
CA ALA A 631 33.25 -9.02 7.15
C ALA A 631 32.60 -8.28 5.95
N GLY A 632 32.86 -8.77 4.73
CA GLY A 632 32.17 -8.36 3.51
C GLY A 632 32.86 -7.29 2.65
N ILE A 633 32.28 -7.01 1.48
CA ILE A 633 32.66 -5.93 0.55
C ILE A 633 31.42 -5.10 0.18
N PRO A 634 31.55 -3.82 -0.20
CA PRO A 634 30.41 -3.00 -0.61
C PRO A 634 29.62 -3.61 -1.76
N ASP A 635 28.29 -3.54 -1.67
CA ASP A 635 27.35 -4.17 -2.60
C ASP A 635 26.34 -3.15 -3.16
N ARG A 636 25.19 -2.96 -2.50
CA ARG A 636 24.18 -1.98 -2.92
C ARG A 636 24.43 -0.64 -2.24
N VAL A 637 24.11 0.43 -2.97
CA VAL A 637 24.31 1.81 -2.54
C VAL A 637 23.10 2.67 -2.91
N VAL A 638 22.72 3.56 -2.01
CA VAL A 638 21.72 4.62 -2.25
C VAL A 638 22.33 5.97 -1.90
N LEU A 639 21.94 7.01 -2.64
CA LEU A 639 22.26 8.42 -2.39
C LEU A 639 20.97 9.18 -2.19
N LYS A 640 20.79 9.79 -1.01
CA LYS A 640 19.63 10.64 -0.69
C LYS A 640 20.03 11.76 0.25
N ASN A 641 19.17 12.77 0.34
CA ASN A 641 19.27 13.86 1.30
C ASN A 641 18.73 13.45 2.68
N PHE A 642 19.23 12.33 3.23
CA PHE A 642 18.71 11.71 4.46
C PHE A 642 18.55 12.69 5.63
N ARG A 643 19.43 13.70 5.73
CA ARG A 643 19.44 14.66 6.84
C ARG A 643 18.78 16.02 6.59
N GLY A 644 18.16 16.20 5.42
CA GLY A 644 17.68 17.50 4.95
C GLY A 644 18.80 18.47 4.52
N GLY A 645 18.39 19.53 3.81
CA GLY A 645 19.31 20.48 3.16
C GLY A 645 19.56 20.11 1.69
N ASN A 646 20.79 20.28 1.21
CA ASN A 646 21.18 20.10 -0.20
C ASN A 646 22.38 19.16 -0.36
N LEU A 647 22.62 18.22 0.57
CA LEU A 647 23.81 17.36 0.52
C LEU A 647 23.40 15.89 0.51
N LEU A 648 23.78 15.18 -0.55
CA LEU A 648 23.53 13.75 -0.65
C LEU A 648 24.47 12.97 0.27
N ASP A 649 23.87 12.19 1.17
CA ASP A 649 24.51 11.18 2.00
C ASP A 649 24.34 9.80 1.36
N ALA A 650 25.28 8.89 1.64
CA ALA A 650 25.27 7.56 1.06
C ALA A 650 24.98 6.49 2.11
N VAL A 651 24.12 5.53 1.79
CA VAL A 651 23.98 4.29 2.57
C VAL A 651 24.42 3.12 1.72
N VAL A 652 25.13 2.18 2.34
CA VAL A 652 25.88 1.10 1.68
C VAL A 652 25.65 -0.22 2.41
N SER A 653 25.22 -1.24 1.67
CA SER A 653 25.12 -2.62 2.14
C SER A 653 26.35 -3.45 1.72
N LEU A 654 26.48 -4.68 2.24
CA LEU A 654 27.68 -5.50 2.07
C LEU A 654 27.40 -6.91 1.53
N GLU A 655 28.16 -7.31 0.49
CA GLU A 655 28.23 -8.69 0.00
C GLU A 655 29.08 -9.52 0.98
N ASN A 656 28.59 -10.68 1.41
CA ASN A 656 29.19 -11.52 2.47
C ASN A 656 29.48 -10.77 3.79
N GLY A 657 28.75 -9.67 4.04
CA GLY A 657 28.79 -8.88 5.27
C GLY A 657 27.38 -8.64 5.81
N ASN A 658 27.30 -8.08 7.02
CA ASN A 658 26.03 -7.92 7.74
C ASN A 658 25.85 -6.52 8.38
N GLU A 659 26.72 -5.56 8.06
CA GLU A 659 26.62 -4.17 8.51
C GLU A 659 25.95 -3.34 7.41
N ILE A 660 25.03 -2.44 7.79
CA ILE A 660 24.50 -1.38 6.92
C ILE A 660 25.18 -0.07 7.33
N ILE A 661 25.82 0.59 6.37
CA ILE A 661 26.78 1.67 6.62
C ILE A 661 26.25 2.97 6.05
N TYR A 662 26.13 3.99 6.91
CA TYR A 662 25.83 5.36 6.54
C TYR A 662 27.14 6.14 6.43
N TYR A 663 27.34 6.84 5.31
CA TYR A 663 28.43 7.78 5.09
C TYR A 663 27.89 9.20 5.00
N LYS A 664 28.22 10.01 6.00
CA LYS A 664 27.86 11.43 6.08
C LYS A 664 28.80 12.27 5.21
N ASN A 665 28.27 12.83 4.14
CA ASN A 665 28.92 13.81 3.27
C ASN A 665 29.32 15.05 4.09
N PRO A 666 30.61 15.42 4.12
CA PRO A 666 31.11 16.48 4.98
C PRO A 666 30.85 17.89 4.41
N GLY A 667 30.34 18.00 3.17
CA GLY A 667 30.12 19.27 2.46
C GLY A 667 31.40 19.94 1.96
N GLY A 668 31.25 20.81 0.94
CA GLY A 668 32.36 21.55 0.34
C GLY A 668 33.30 20.72 -0.53
N LEU A 669 32.83 19.55 -1.01
CA LEU A 669 33.61 18.63 -1.83
C LEU A 669 34.02 19.25 -3.18
N GLU A 670 33.24 20.19 -3.74
CA GLU A 670 33.63 21.02 -4.91
C GLU A 670 35.08 21.55 -4.79
N ASN A 671 35.44 22.02 -3.60
CA ASN A 671 36.71 22.67 -3.31
C ASN A 671 37.76 21.73 -2.70
N ASN A 672 37.31 20.63 -2.07
CA ASN A 672 38.17 19.64 -1.43
C ASN A 672 37.58 18.22 -1.58
N PRO A 673 37.67 17.59 -2.77
CA PRO A 673 36.94 16.35 -3.05
C PRO A 673 37.49 15.11 -2.32
N ASN A 674 38.61 15.26 -1.58
CA ASN A 674 39.19 14.22 -0.73
C ASN A 674 38.94 14.48 0.77
N GLN A 675 37.91 15.28 1.11
CA GLN A 675 37.50 15.48 2.50
C GLN A 675 36.90 14.18 3.08
N THR A 676 37.28 13.83 4.30
CA THR A 676 36.84 12.60 4.96
C THR A 676 35.35 12.65 5.29
N TRP A 677 34.60 11.62 4.89
CA TRP A 677 33.20 11.43 5.25
C TRP A 677 33.11 10.74 6.62
N THR A 678 32.01 10.96 7.36
CA THR A 678 31.81 10.26 8.65
C THR A 678 31.09 8.94 8.44
N ARG A 679 31.71 7.83 8.84
CA ARG A 679 31.10 6.48 8.80
C ARG A 679 30.36 6.18 10.10
N THR A 680 29.10 5.76 9.98
CA THR A 680 28.30 5.12 11.05
C THR A 680 27.79 3.75 10.58
N ILE A 681 27.85 2.72 11.43
CA ILE A 681 27.06 1.49 11.22
C ILE A 681 25.67 1.78 11.79
N ILE A 682 24.67 1.94 10.93
CA ILE A 682 23.31 2.32 11.37
C ILE A 682 22.47 1.11 11.78
N TYR A 683 22.70 -0.05 11.15
CA TYR A 683 21.99 -1.29 11.45
C TYR A 683 22.89 -2.51 11.20
N SER A 684 22.52 -3.66 11.75
CA SER A 684 23.20 -4.93 11.50
C SER A 684 22.20 -6.07 11.31
N ILE A 685 22.26 -6.68 10.13
CA ILE A 685 21.31 -7.66 9.63
C ILE A 685 21.70 -9.09 10.06
N SER A 686 20.75 -10.03 10.03
CA SER A 686 20.98 -11.41 10.47
C SER A 686 21.51 -12.33 9.35
N GLY A 687 21.17 -11.99 8.10
CA GLY A 687 21.66 -12.60 6.87
C GLY A 687 22.76 -11.79 6.20
N GLU A 688 22.75 -11.81 4.86
CA GLU A 688 23.61 -10.96 4.03
C GLU A 688 22.74 -9.92 3.29
N GLY A 689 23.12 -8.64 3.33
CA GLY A 689 22.29 -7.53 2.86
C GLY A 689 22.53 -7.19 1.38
N PHE A 690 22.13 -8.05 0.45
CA PHE A 690 22.47 -7.93 -0.98
C PHE A 690 21.58 -6.97 -1.77
N SER A 691 20.65 -6.29 -1.09
CA SER A 691 19.46 -5.75 -1.72
C SER A 691 18.96 -4.58 -0.89
N MET A 692 18.86 -3.40 -1.50
CA MET A 692 18.57 -2.15 -0.80
C MET A 692 18.04 -1.08 -1.75
N ASP A 693 17.08 -0.30 -1.27
CA ASP A 693 16.60 0.94 -1.88
C ASP A 693 16.16 1.94 -0.80
N SER A 694 15.77 3.17 -1.17
CA SER A 694 15.41 4.24 -0.22
C SER A 694 14.36 5.20 -0.75
N GLY A 695 13.40 5.53 0.10
CA GLY A 695 12.22 6.36 -0.16
C GLY A 695 11.63 6.82 1.18
N ASP A 696 10.70 7.76 1.12
CA ASP A 696 9.88 8.19 2.24
C ASP A 696 8.73 7.17 2.29
N ILE A 697 8.77 6.18 3.20
CA ILE A 697 7.84 5.03 3.16
C ILE A 697 6.64 5.28 4.09
N ASP A 698 6.84 6.05 5.17
CA ASP A 698 5.78 6.48 6.09
C ASP A 698 5.22 7.88 5.80
N ASN A 699 5.81 8.59 4.82
CA ASN A 699 5.49 9.97 4.45
C ASN A 699 5.74 10.99 5.59
N ASP A 700 6.68 10.73 6.50
CA ASP A 700 7.11 11.70 7.54
C ASP A 700 7.95 12.88 6.98
N GLY A 701 8.33 12.79 5.70
CA GLY A 701 9.11 13.80 5.01
C GLY A 701 10.62 13.56 5.13
N ASP A 702 11.08 12.38 5.53
CA ASP A 702 12.46 11.96 5.36
C ASP A 702 12.64 10.62 4.62
N PHE A 703 13.82 9.99 4.70
CA PHE A 703 14.17 8.87 3.83
C PHE A 703 14.53 7.63 4.64
N ASP A 704 13.69 6.62 4.50
CA ASP A 704 13.90 5.27 4.99
C ASP A 704 14.80 4.44 4.08
N ILE A 705 15.09 3.23 4.54
CA ILE A 705 15.80 2.21 3.76
C ILE A 705 14.96 0.93 3.74
N VAL A 706 14.64 0.41 2.56
CA VAL A 706 14.18 -0.98 2.44
C VAL A 706 15.38 -1.91 2.18
N LEU A 707 15.37 -3.09 2.80
CA LEU A 707 16.39 -4.12 2.69
C LEU A 707 15.79 -5.48 2.36
N GLY A 708 16.51 -6.26 1.56
CA GLY A 708 16.22 -7.67 1.33
C GLY A 708 17.36 -8.57 1.81
N GLU A 709 17.06 -9.55 2.67
CA GLU A 709 18.05 -10.55 3.07
C GLU A 709 18.26 -11.60 1.97
N HIS A 710 19.52 -11.79 1.59
CA HIS A 710 20.00 -12.93 0.84
C HIS A 710 20.75 -13.89 1.80
N LYS A 711 20.66 -15.20 1.53
CA LYS A 711 21.27 -16.28 2.34
C LYS A 711 21.06 -16.18 3.87
N GLY A 712 19.96 -15.60 4.35
CA GLY A 712 19.67 -15.43 5.77
C GLY A 712 19.75 -16.74 6.57
N ALA A 713 19.95 -16.65 7.90
CA ALA A 713 20.32 -17.80 8.72
C ALA A 713 19.32 -18.97 8.59
N THR A 714 18.03 -18.67 8.72
CA THR A 714 16.92 -19.63 8.56
C THR A 714 15.88 -19.11 7.56
N ASN A 715 15.48 -17.86 7.75
CA ASN A 715 14.59 -17.11 6.86
C ASN A 715 15.40 -16.11 6.02
N ASN A 716 14.82 -15.72 4.90
CA ASN A 716 15.10 -14.46 4.22
C ASN A 716 13.94 -13.51 4.55
N ARG A 717 14.24 -12.24 4.81
CA ARG A 717 13.29 -11.19 5.18
C ARG A 717 13.29 -10.04 4.16
N VAL A 718 12.17 -9.33 4.10
CA VAL A 718 12.11 -7.92 3.68
C VAL A 718 11.97 -7.08 4.94
N ILE A 719 12.77 -6.01 5.03
CA ILE A 719 12.92 -5.18 6.22
C ILE A 719 12.85 -3.71 5.79
N ILE A 720 12.14 -2.88 6.53
CA ILE A 720 12.27 -1.43 6.46
C ILE A 720 13.09 -0.98 7.68
N LEU A 721 13.98 -0.01 7.45
CA LEU A 721 14.63 0.77 8.49
C LEU A 721 14.04 2.18 8.48
N GLU A 722 13.09 2.41 9.39
CA GLU A 722 12.42 3.70 9.64
C GLU A 722 13.44 4.72 10.17
N ASN A 723 13.53 5.91 9.57
CA ASN A 723 14.43 6.99 10.00
C ASN A 723 13.73 8.09 10.80
N LYS A 724 13.29 7.81 12.04
CA LYS A 724 12.52 8.71 12.95
C LYS A 724 12.88 10.21 13.11
N ASP A 725 14.00 10.69 12.56
CA ASP A 725 14.41 12.11 12.56
C ASP A 725 15.63 12.31 11.66
N LYS A 726 15.44 12.88 10.46
CA LYS A 726 16.47 13.32 9.52
C LYS A 726 17.67 14.02 10.17
N THR A 727 17.45 14.85 11.20
CA THR A 727 18.56 15.56 11.86
C THR A 727 19.54 14.62 12.59
N LYS A 728 19.17 13.34 12.76
CA LYS A 728 19.92 12.29 13.45
C LYS A 728 20.18 11.03 12.60
N SER A 729 19.97 11.02 11.28
CA SER A 729 20.19 9.82 10.43
C SER A 729 21.62 9.24 10.52
N ASP A 730 22.60 10.03 10.96
CA ASP A 730 23.97 9.57 11.23
C ASP A 730 24.16 8.84 12.58
N GLN A 731 23.08 8.55 13.31
CA GLN A 731 23.07 7.90 14.62
C GLN A 731 22.35 6.55 14.55
N SER A 732 23.00 5.48 14.99
CA SER A 732 22.47 4.10 14.88
C SER A 732 21.20 3.84 15.69
N ASN A 733 20.89 4.67 16.69
CA ASN A 733 19.66 4.58 17.47
C ASN A 733 18.48 5.37 16.87
N ASN A 734 18.68 6.05 15.74
CA ASN A 734 17.61 6.73 15.03
C ASN A 734 16.77 5.75 14.19
N TRP A 735 17.36 4.64 13.76
CA TRP A 735 16.76 3.69 12.84
C TRP A 735 15.96 2.60 13.58
N THR A 736 14.71 2.32 13.19
CA THR A 736 13.88 1.22 13.73
C THR A 736 13.69 0.11 12.70
N GLU A 737 13.69 -1.16 13.12
CA GLU A 737 13.40 -2.30 12.23
C GLU A 737 11.90 -2.59 12.15
N HIS A 738 11.33 -2.57 10.94
CA HIS A 738 10.02 -3.13 10.62
C HIS A 738 10.19 -4.32 9.68
N ILE A 739 9.41 -5.39 9.86
CA ILE A 739 9.56 -6.64 9.08
C ILE A 739 8.34 -6.83 8.19
N VAL A 740 8.51 -6.49 6.91
CA VAL A 740 7.51 -6.63 5.83
C VAL A 740 7.18 -8.10 5.55
N ASP A 741 8.20 -8.97 5.49
CA ASP A 741 8.01 -10.43 5.33
C ASP A 741 9.17 -11.21 5.96
N SER A 742 8.91 -12.45 6.39
CA SER A 742 9.91 -13.34 6.98
C SER A 742 9.59 -14.80 6.70
N GLN A 743 10.32 -15.41 5.76
CA GLN A 743 9.97 -16.73 5.24
C GLN A 743 11.21 -17.58 5.07
N SER A 744 11.05 -18.91 5.08
CA SER A 744 12.19 -19.81 4.85
C SER A 744 12.91 -19.45 3.54
N LYS A 745 14.24 -19.38 3.58
CA LYS A 745 15.09 -19.11 2.39
C LYS A 745 14.98 -20.13 1.25
N ASN A 746 14.23 -21.21 1.47
CA ASN A 746 13.84 -22.15 0.42
C ASN A 746 12.61 -21.69 -0.38
N ILE A 747 11.79 -20.79 0.18
CA ILE A 747 10.54 -20.25 -0.37
C ILE A 747 10.77 -18.89 -1.04
N ILE A 748 11.61 -18.04 -0.46
CA ILE A 748 11.88 -16.68 -0.95
C ILE A 748 13.37 -16.34 -0.88
N ASP A 749 13.80 -15.39 -1.71
CA ASP A 749 15.17 -14.89 -1.79
C ASP A 749 15.14 -13.46 -2.34
N HIS A 750 15.98 -12.57 -1.80
CA HIS A 750 16.00 -11.13 -2.11
C HIS A 750 17.40 -10.72 -2.59
N HIS A 751 17.76 -11.17 -3.79
CA HIS A 751 19.03 -10.88 -4.41
C HIS A 751 18.92 -9.63 -5.29
N VAL A 752 19.60 -8.54 -4.89
CA VAL A 752 19.88 -7.32 -5.67
C VAL A 752 18.70 -6.51 -6.24
N GLY A 753 17.46 -6.82 -5.88
CA GLY A 753 16.28 -6.24 -6.54
C GLY A 753 15.12 -5.87 -5.62
N THR A 754 15.35 -5.75 -4.32
CA THR A 754 14.41 -5.10 -3.39
C THR A 754 14.44 -3.61 -3.71
N GLN A 755 13.36 -3.13 -4.33
CA GLN A 755 13.22 -1.74 -4.81
C GLN A 755 11.86 -1.23 -4.39
N LEU A 756 11.79 0.08 -4.08
CA LEU A 756 10.54 0.76 -3.80
C LEU A 756 9.86 1.16 -5.10
N VAL A 757 8.55 0.97 -5.15
CA VAL A 757 7.70 1.44 -6.23
C VAL A 757 6.27 1.49 -5.73
N ASP A 758 5.66 2.66 -5.78
CA ASP A 758 4.21 2.79 -5.92
C ASP A 758 3.79 1.97 -7.17
N ILE A 759 3.14 0.81 -7.03
CA ILE A 759 2.88 -0.12 -8.15
C ILE A 759 1.52 0.14 -8.80
N ASP A 760 0.55 0.68 -8.08
CA ASP A 760 -0.81 0.94 -8.56
C ASP A 760 -1.30 2.40 -8.39
N ASP A 761 -0.37 3.36 -8.36
CA ASP A 761 -0.61 4.81 -8.40
C ASP A 761 -1.50 5.34 -7.25
N ASP A 762 -1.49 4.69 -6.06
CA ASP A 762 -2.29 5.15 -4.90
C ASP A 762 -1.55 6.14 -3.98
N GLY A 763 -0.22 6.22 -4.12
CA GLY A 763 0.63 7.22 -3.46
C GLY A 763 1.41 6.71 -2.26
N ASP A 764 1.26 5.44 -1.87
CA ASP A 764 2.21 4.77 -0.98
C ASP A 764 3.34 4.07 -1.75
N LEU A 765 4.34 3.52 -1.05
CA LEU A 765 5.46 2.80 -1.68
C LEU A 765 5.39 1.29 -1.41
N ASP A 766 5.04 0.52 -2.44
CA ASP A 766 5.22 -0.93 -2.42
C ASP A 766 6.68 -1.35 -2.59
N ILE A 767 6.92 -2.66 -2.44
CA ILE A 767 8.25 -3.25 -2.62
C ILE A 767 8.18 -4.36 -3.67
N ILE A 768 8.95 -4.24 -4.75
CA ILE A 768 9.25 -5.37 -5.65
C ILE A 768 10.55 -6.05 -5.20
N SER A 769 10.67 -7.36 -5.40
CA SER A 769 11.90 -8.10 -5.09
C SER A 769 12.11 -9.33 -5.97
N ILE A 770 13.37 -9.64 -6.25
CA ILE A 770 13.78 -10.85 -7.00
C ILE A 770 14.80 -11.71 -6.25
N GLY A 771 14.87 -13.00 -6.59
CA GLY A 771 15.75 -13.98 -5.92
C GLY A 771 16.72 -14.74 -6.84
N TRP A 772 17.90 -15.08 -6.33
CA TRP A 772 18.93 -15.80 -7.07
C TRP A 772 18.77 -17.32 -6.98
N PHE A 773 18.59 -17.85 -5.77
CA PHE A 773 18.33 -19.26 -5.54
C PHE A 773 16.85 -19.61 -5.73
N ASN A 774 15.96 -18.69 -5.33
CA ASN A 774 14.53 -18.77 -5.56
C ASN A 774 14.16 -17.79 -6.68
N ARG A 775 14.23 -18.25 -7.93
CA ARG A 775 14.20 -17.43 -9.17
C ARG A 775 12.79 -16.91 -9.49
N LYS A 776 12.28 -16.03 -8.64
CA LYS A 776 10.93 -15.47 -8.68
C LYS A 776 10.95 -13.96 -8.53
N ALA A 777 9.94 -13.32 -9.11
CA ALA A 777 9.58 -11.94 -8.82
C ALA A 777 8.43 -11.92 -7.81
N TRP A 778 8.64 -11.20 -6.71
CA TRP A 778 7.68 -10.96 -5.64
C TRP A 778 7.33 -9.48 -5.62
N LEU A 779 6.09 -9.20 -5.22
CA LEU A 779 5.58 -7.88 -4.91
C LEU A 779 5.07 -7.94 -3.46
N PHE A 780 5.35 -6.92 -2.67
CA PHE A 780 4.81 -6.72 -1.33
C PHE A 780 4.03 -5.43 -1.41
N VAL A 781 2.71 -5.58 -1.46
CA VAL A 781 1.81 -4.45 -1.60
C VAL A 781 1.61 -3.82 -0.24
N ASN A 782 1.77 -2.51 -0.11
CA ASN A 782 1.50 -1.84 1.15
C ASN A 782 -0.03 -1.76 1.36
N GLY A 783 -0.46 -1.75 2.62
CA GLY A 783 -1.85 -1.87 3.00
C GLY A 783 -2.56 -0.55 3.26
N SER A 784 -1.90 0.59 2.98
CA SER A 784 -2.41 1.95 3.16
C SER A 784 -3.35 2.35 2.01
N ASP A 785 -4.57 1.81 2.07
CA ASP A 785 -5.71 2.22 1.23
C ASP A 785 -5.58 2.00 -0.30
N SER A 786 -5.43 0.72 -0.70
CA SER A 786 -5.61 0.28 -2.09
C SER A 786 -7.02 0.57 -2.67
N THR A 787 -7.25 1.81 -3.12
CA THR A 787 -8.30 2.18 -4.07
C THR A 787 -7.70 2.26 -5.46
N SER A 788 -7.81 1.14 -6.21
CA SER A 788 -7.11 0.91 -7.48
C SER A 788 -7.14 2.06 -8.51
N PRO A 789 -6.10 2.15 -9.37
CA PRO A 789 -5.82 3.32 -10.20
C PRO A 789 -6.85 3.57 -11.30
N THR A 790 -7.17 4.84 -11.51
CA THR A 790 -8.00 5.31 -12.63
C THR A 790 -7.21 6.08 -13.69
N ASN A 791 -6.01 5.61 -14.03
CA ASN A 791 -5.35 6.02 -15.27
C ASN A 791 -5.86 5.17 -16.46
N THR A 792 -6.55 5.80 -17.42
CA THR A 792 -6.76 5.22 -18.76
C THR A 792 -6.51 6.27 -19.84
N PRO A 793 -5.52 6.06 -20.74
CA PRO A 793 -5.16 7.04 -21.76
C PRO A 793 -6.14 7.10 -22.94
N VAL A 794 -6.22 8.29 -23.56
CA VAL A 794 -7.06 8.58 -24.74
C VAL A 794 -6.59 7.79 -25.97
N THR A 795 -7.52 7.13 -26.66
CA THR A 795 -7.22 6.36 -27.89
C THR A 795 -7.18 7.21 -29.16
N GLN A 796 -6.20 6.94 -30.03
CA GLN A 796 -6.25 7.31 -31.46
C GLN A 796 -6.31 6.05 -32.33
N ALA A 797 -7.14 6.07 -33.37
CA ALA A 797 -7.50 4.87 -34.13
C ALA A 797 -6.75 4.74 -35.47
N THR A 798 -6.41 3.52 -35.90
CA THR A 798 -7.17 2.78 -36.97
C THR A 798 -6.43 1.58 -37.59
N ASN A 799 -7.23 0.62 -38.09
CA ASN A 799 -6.99 -0.35 -39.18
C ASN A 799 -6.28 -1.70 -38.92
N THR A 800 -7.08 -2.77 -39.00
CA THR A 800 -6.70 -4.20 -39.17
C THR A 800 -6.23 -4.50 -40.61
N PRO A 801 -5.42 -5.55 -40.87
CA PRO A 801 -6.00 -6.84 -41.30
C PRO A 801 -5.27 -8.12 -40.83
N THR A 802 -5.96 -9.26 -41.00
CA THR A 802 -5.69 -10.62 -40.48
C THR A 802 -5.11 -11.58 -41.58
N PRO A 803 -4.95 -12.91 -41.41
CA PRO A 803 -3.93 -13.70 -40.69
C PRO A 803 -3.10 -14.67 -41.60
N ILE A 804 -2.05 -15.35 -41.07
CA ILE A 804 -1.57 -16.67 -41.59
C ILE A 804 -1.20 -17.64 -40.43
N VAL A 805 -1.39 -18.94 -40.68
CA VAL A 805 -1.35 -20.11 -39.77
C VAL A 805 -0.06 -20.94 -39.92
N SER A 806 0.53 -21.49 -38.85
CA SER A 806 0.83 -22.95 -38.71
C SER A 806 1.76 -23.36 -37.54
N THR A 807 1.32 -24.34 -36.74
CA THR A 807 2.11 -25.28 -35.90
C THR A 807 2.80 -26.36 -36.78
N PRO A 808 3.61 -27.38 -36.31
CA PRO A 808 3.74 -27.94 -34.94
C PRO A 808 5.14 -28.45 -34.43
N THR A 809 5.18 -28.66 -33.10
CA THR A 809 5.79 -29.74 -32.26
C THR A 809 6.85 -30.73 -32.80
N ILE A 810 7.83 -31.13 -31.94
CA ILE A 810 8.20 -32.54 -31.58
C ILE A 810 9.27 -32.59 -30.44
N THR A 811 9.08 -33.52 -29.50
CA THR A 811 9.99 -34.00 -28.40
C THR A 811 10.16 -35.53 -28.51
N PRO A 812 10.84 -36.26 -27.59
CA PRO A 812 12.18 -36.13 -26.99
C PRO A 812 12.99 -37.49 -27.05
N SER A 813 14.22 -37.58 -26.48
CA SER A 813 14.76 -38.84 -25.90
C SER A 813 16.10 -38.72 -25.13
N ASP A 814 16.11 -39.10 -23.85
CA ASP A 814 17.25 -39.63 -23.06
C ASP A 814 17.57 -41.11 -23.44
N PRO A 815 18.49 -41.92 -22.82
CA PRO A 815 19.34 -41.79 -21.59
C PRO A 815 20.82 -42.27 -21.87
N PRO A 816 21.66 -42.94 -21.00
CA PRO A 816 21.58 -43.32 -19.56
C PRO A 816 22.85 -43.28 -18.64
N VAL A 817 22.60 -43.13 -17.32
CA VAL A 817 23.08 -43.93 -16.14
C VAL A 817 24.57 -44.33 -15.96
N SER A 818 25.16 -44.05 -14.77
CA SER A 818 25.68 -45.05 -13.78
C SER A 818 26.70 -44.47 -12.75
N GLY A 819 26.69 -44.92 -11.49
CA GLY A 819 27.84 -44.78 -10.57
C GLY A 819 27.55 -44.69 -9.05
N THR A 820 27.42 -45.83 -8.35
CA THR A 820 27.19 -45.93 -6.88
C THR A 820 28.41 -46.48 -6.11
N VAL A 821 28.69 -46.06 -4.86
CA VAL A 821 29.22 -46.93 -3.76
C VAL A 821 28.79 -46.42 -2.36
N SER A 822 28.50 -47.36 -1.44
CA SER A 822 28.18 -47.24 0.00
C SER A 822 28.38 -48.64 0.66
N PRO A 823 28.30 -48.92 2.00
CA PRO A 823 28.06 -48.08 3.19
C PRO A 823 29.09 -48.35 4.35
N SER A 824 28.81 -47.92 5.60
CA SER A 824 28.68 -48.84 6.77
C SER A 824 28.19 -48.16 8.06
N ALA A 825 27.53 -48.92 8.95
CA ALA A 825 26.83 -48.46 10.16
C ALA A 825 26.99 -49.45 11.34
N THR A 826 26.51 -49.08 12.53
CA THR A 826 25.97 -50.04 13.53
C THR A 826 25.00 -49.36 14.52
N PRO A 827 24.07 -50.11 15.16
CA PRO A 827 22.72 -49.60 15.40
C PRO A 827 22.27 -49.64 16.89
N THR A 828 21.07 -49.13 17.16
CA THR A 828 20.36 -49.35 18.43
C THR A 828 19.05 -50.10 18.17
N ILE A 829 18.76 -51.12 18.98
CA ILE A 829 17.59 -52.00 18.82
C ILE A 829 16.39 -51.42 19.57
N ILE A 830 15.24 -51.31 18.90
CA ILE A 830 13.95 -51.02 19.53
C ILE A 830 12.96 -52.10 19.09
N THR A 831 12.21 -52.65 20.05
CA THR A 831 11.23 -53.73 19.86
C THR A 831 9.81 -53.15 19.84
N GLY A 832 9.11 -53.20 18.71
CA GLY A 832 7.71 -52.76 18.64
C GLY A 832 7.07 -52.87 17.26
N ASN A 833 6.10 -53.77 17.12
CA ASN A 833 5.06 -53.94 16.08
C ASN A 833 5.42 -53.87 14.57
N ILE A 834 4.87 -54.85 13.84
CA ILE A 834 4.86 -54.91 12.37
C ILE A 834 3.91 -53.80 11.84
N CYS A 835 4.34 -53.04 10.83
CA CYS A 835 3.49 -52.03 10.20
C CYS A 835 2.27 -52.67 9.53
N GLY A 836 1.10 -52.04 9.64
CA GLY A 836 -0.06 -52.36 8.80
C GLY A 836 0.10 -51.84 7.37
N LYS A 837 -0.78 -52.27 6.45
CA LYS A 837 -0.87 -51.67 5.11
C LYS A 837 -1.34 -50.21 5.22
N ALA A 838 -0.89 -49.37 4.29
CA ALA A 838 -1.27 -47.96 4.25
C ALA A 838 -2.63 -47.75 3.55
N ASP A 839 -2.90 -48.49 2.48
CA ASP A 839 -4.26 -48.81 2.02
C ASP A 839 -4.93 -49.70 3.09
N VAL A 840 -5.82 -49.11 3.90
CA VAL A 840 -6.38 -49.77 5.09
C VAL A 840 -7.61 -50.62 4.77
N ASP A 841 -8.32 -50.34 3.66
CA ASP A 841 -9.50 -51.10 3.23
C ASP A 841 -9.20 -52.16 2.13
N ASN A 842 -7.99 -52.13 1.57
CA ASN A 842 -7.47 -52.97 0.48
C ASN A 842 -8.16 -52.76 -0.88
N ASN A 843 -8.65 -51.55 -1.17
CA ASN A 843 -9.30 -51.24 -2.44
C ASN A 843 -8.31 -50.95 -3.60
N GLY A 844 -7.01 -50.75 -3.32
CA GLY A 844 -5.97 -50.49 -4.32
C GLY A 844 -5.79 -49.02 -4.72
N GLN A 845 -6.47 -48.09 -4.04
CA GLN A 845 -6.28 -46.65 -4.09
C GLN A 845 -5.85 -46.16 -2.71
N PHE A 846 -5.08 -45.08 -2.65
CA PHE A 846 -4.73 -44.46 -1.37
C PHE A 846 -5.41 -43.10 -1.26
N THR A 847 -6.47 -43.03 -0.46
CA THR A 847 -7.30 -41.83 -0.34
C THR A 847 -6.96 -41.01 0.90
N ILE A 848 -7.56 -39.81 1.01
CA ILE A 848 -7.50 -38.99 2.23
C ILE A 848 -8.04 -39.73 3.46
N PHE A 849 -8.95 -40.69 3.28
CA PHE A 849 -9.47 -41.52 4.36
C PHE A 849 -8.40 -42.49 4.88
N ASP A 850 -7.71 -43.19 3.98
CA ASP A 850 -6.60 -44.09 4.29
C ASP A 850 -5.46 -43.36 5.01
N PHE A 851 -5.11 -42.17 4.51
CA PHE A 851 -4.17 -41.27 5.17
C PHE A 851 -4.62 -40.89 6.59
N SER A 852 -5.91 -40.61 6.79
CA SER A 852 -6.44 -40.24 8.11
C SER A 852 -6.38 -41.39 9.13
N GLU A 853 -6.64 -42.64 8.72
CA GLU A 853 -6.55 -43.81 9.58
C GLU A 853 -5.09 -44.21 9.87
N PHE A 854 -4.21 -44.08 8.87
CA PHE A 854 -2.77 -44.21 9.07
C PHE A 854 -2.23 -43.15 10.05
N ALA A 855 -2.63 -41.89 9.89
CA ALA A 855 -2.25 -40.78 10.77
C ALA A 855 -2.81 -40.93 12.20
N LYS A 856 -4.02 -41.47 12.39
CA LYS A 856 -4.54 -41.82 13.73
C LYS A 856 -3.67 -42.87 14.43
N THR A 857 -3.08 -43.79 13.67
CA THR A 857 -2.29 -44.92 14.19
C THR A 857 -0.81 -44.55 14.45
N TYR A 858 -0.21 -43.72 13.59
CA TYR A 858 1.24 -43.42 13.62
C TYR A 858 1.58 -41.92 13.76
N GLY A 859 0.65 -41.00 13.49
CA GLY A 859 0.88 -39.55 13.38
C GLY A 859 1.15 -38.79 14.68
N ARG A 860 1.26 -39.47 15.83
CA ARG A 860 1.64 -38.86 17.12
C ARG A 860 3.09 -39.13 17.53
N GLY A 861 3.91 -39.74 16.67
CA GLY A 861 5.34 -39.99 16.91
C GLY A 861 5.68 -41.04 17.99
N THR A 862 4.69 -41.51 18.76
CA THR A 862 4.88 -42.53 19.82
C THR A 862 4.88 -43.96 19.31
N ASN A 863 4.37 -44.21 18.09
CA ASN A 863 4.36 -45.51 17.44
C ASN A 863 5.29 -45.47 16.22
N THR A 864 6.41 -46.20 16.30
CA THR A 864 7.38 -46.33 15.21
C THR A 864 7.59 -47.81 14.91
N CYS A 865 7.28 -48.26 13.70
CA CYS A 865 7.56 -49.62 13.25
C CYS A 865 8.88 -49.66 12.44
N ALA A 866 9.58 -50.78 12.48
CA ALA A 866 10.89 -50.94 11.82
C ALA A 866 10.73 -51.33 10.35
N ASP A 867 11.45 -50.65 9.43
CA ASP A 867 11.43 -50.94 7.98
C ASP A 867 12.26 -52.19 7.62
N LYS A 868 11.85 -53.37 8.12
CA LYS A 868 12.40 -54.67 7.71
C LYS A 868 11.34 -55.76 7.62
N ASP A 869 11.37 -56.47 6.49
CA ASP A 869 10.74 -57.76 6.24
C ASP A 869 9.19 -57.79 6.28
N VAL A 870 8.52 -56.75 5.75
CA VAL A 870 7.06 -56.67 5.60
C VAL A 870 6.64 -56.50 4.13
N ASP A 871 5.59 -57.21 3.71
CA ASP A 871 4.92 -57.00 2.42
C ASP A 871 3.91 -55.85 2.54
N TYR A 872 4.31 -54.67 2.05
CA TYR A 872 3.50 -53.45 2.11
C TYR A 872 2.33 -53.40 1.10
N GLY A 873 2.21 -54.39 0.20
CA GLY A 873 1.23 -54.35 -0.89
C GLY A 873 1.56 -53.28 -1.97
N PRO A 874 0.62 -52.98 -2.89
CA PRO A 874 0.86 -52.05 -4.00
C PRO A 874 0.87 -50.57 -3.61
N CYS A 875 0.30 -50.21 -2.45
CA CYS A 875 0.14 -48.85 -1.95
C CYS A 875 0.65 -48.76 -0.49
N GLY A 876 1.96 -48.60 -0.32
CA GLY A 876 2.63 -48.59 1.00
C GLY A 876 3.53 -47.38 1.20
N GLY A 877 3.60 -46.88 2.44
CA GLY A 877 4.53 -45.82 2.85
C GLY A 877 5.99 -46.30 2.87
N ARG A 878 6.92 -45.35 2.81
CA ARG A 878 8.37 -45.59 2.79
C ARG A 878 9.04 -44.81 3.91
N ASP A 879 10.06 -45.36 4.56
CA ASP A 879 11.06 -44.58 5.30
C ASP A 879 11.88 -43.75 4.29
N VAL A 880 11.46 -42.50 4.09
CA VAL A 880 12.09 -41.56 3.13
C VAL A 880 13.30 -40.89 3.78
N THR A 881 13.23 -40.65 5.08
CA THR A 881 14.29 -40.03 5.88
C THR A 881 15.48 -40.98 6.13
N ARG A 882 15.28 -42.29 5.96
CA ARG A 882 16.22 -43.40 6.17
C ARG A 882 16.69 -43.56 7.62
N ASP A 883 15.85 -43.19 8.59
CA ASP A 883 16.17 -43.29 10.02
C ASP A 883 15.96 -44.72 10.59
N GLY A 884 15.39 -45.62 9.79
CA GLY A 884 15.06 -47.01 10.12
C GLY A 884 13.62 -47.22 10.56
N LYS A 885 12.77 -46.19 10.53
CA LYS A 885 11.38 -46.20 10.99
C LYS A 885 10.46 -45.60 9.93
N LEU A 886 9.21 -46.07 9.90
CA LEU A 886 8.16 -45.45 9.11
C LEU A 886 7.27 -44.57 10.02
N ASN A 887 7.18 -43.27 9.73
CA ASN A 887 6.32 -42.33 10.45
C ASN A 887 5.73 -41.22 9.54
N ILE A 888 4.95 -40.28 10.09
CA ILE A 888 4.26 -39.26 9.29
C ILE A 888 5.21 -38.22 8.65
N ALA A 889 6.40 -37.99 9.22
CA ALA A 889 7.39 -37.08 8.63
C ALA A 889 7.89 -37.58 7.26
N ASP A 890 7.91 -38.89 7.04
CA ASP A 890 8.30 -39.49 5.76
C ASP A 890 7.31 -39.19 4.63
N PHE A 891 6.07 -38.78 4.94
CA PHE A 891 5.08 -38.35 3.95
C PHE A 891 5.21 -36.87 3.57
N GLY A 892 5.89 -36.05 4.39
CA GLY A 892 5.98 -34.59 4.21
C GLY A 892 7.25 -34.07 3.54
N ALA A 893 8.33 -34.86 3.49
CA ALA A 893 9.68 -34.31 3.25
C ALA A 893 10.04 -33.97 1.79
N GLN A 894 9.53 -34.68 0.78
CA GLN A 894 9.79 -34.42 -0.66
C GLN A 894 8.60 -34.83 -1.56
N GLY A 895 7.39 -34.42 -1.17
CA GLY A 895 6.14 -34.93 -1.77
C GLY A 895 5.82 -36.36 -1.33
N ILE A 896 4.59 -36.80 -1.58
CA ILE A 896 4.07 -38.08 -1.07
C ILE A 896 4.77 -39.26 -1.75
N GLY A 897 5.73 -39.88 -1.06
CA GLY A 897 6.60 -40.93 -1.59
C GLY A 897 6.15 -42.36 -1.29
N PHE A 898 5.25 -42.92 -2.11
CA PHE A 898 4.91 -44.35 -2.04
C PHE A 898 6.08 -45.27 -2.43
N ALA A 899 6.21 -46.41 -1.73
CA ALA A 899 7.35 -47.30 -1.84
C ALA A 899 7.39 -48.10 -3.15
N GLN A 900 8.17 -47.64 -4.13
CA GLN A 900 8.69 -48.51 -5.19
C GLN A 900 9.78 -49.44 -4.64
N ARG A 901 9.46 -50.74 -4.51
CA ARG A 901 10.49 -51.80 -4.50
C ARG A 901 10.12 -53.06 -5.27
N TYR A 902 8.82 -53.32 -5.49
CA TYR A 902 8.35 -54.55 -6.17
C TYR A 902 7.29 -54.35 -7.26
N TYR A 903 6.68 -53.17 -7.43
CA TYR A 903 5.61 -52.92 -8.42
C TYR A 903 5.75 -51.57 -9.16
N PRO A 904 5.27 -51.45 -10.42
CA PRO A 904 5.39 -50.24 -11.24
C PRO A 904 4.42 -49.13 -10.83
N LYS A 905 4.76 -47.87 -11.15
CA LYS A 905 4.02 -46.65 -10.75
C LYS A 905 2.55 -46.60 -11.19
N THR A 906 2.13 -47.47 -12.11
CA THR A 906 0.77 -47.56 -12.66
C THR A 906 -0.19 -48.43 -11.84
N SER A 907 0.24 -49.01 -10.71
CA SER A 907 -0.57 -49.96 -9.91
C SER A 907 -1.20 -49.38 -8.64
N CYS A 908 -1.02 -48.09 -8.36
CA CYS A 908 -1.66 -47.39 -7.24
C CYS A 908 -2.20 -46.06 -7.76
N ALA A 909 -3.48 -45.76 -7.50
CA ALA A 909 -4.10 -44.47 -7.81
C ALA A 909 -4.16 -43.61 -6.53
N LEU A 910 -3.90 -42.32 -6.71
CA LEU A 910 -4.03 -41.23 -5.73
C LEU A 910 -5.33 -40.47 -6.01
#